data_AF-A0A968P5D9-F1
#
_entry.id   AF-A0A968P5D9-F1
#
_cell.length_a   1.000
_cell.length_b   1.000
_cell.length_c   1.000
_cell.angle_alpha   90.00
_cell.angle_beta   90.00
_cell.angle_gamma   90.00
#
_symmetry.space_group_name_H-M   'P 1'
#
loop_
_entity.id
_entity.type
_entity.pdbx_description
1 polymer ?
#
loop_
_entity_poly.entity_id
_entity_poly.type
_entity_poly.pdbx_seq_one_letter_code
_entity_poly.pdbx_strand_id
1 'polypeptide(L)'
;DHRTQLDAANVSRQPIDARLMWLPIRAGQARLVWNFQIETLDGEHWFDFTVDAVSGQVWTRADWIADASYRAYAFNAESPQHTTPLPPADGRTLLTDPNDPVASPFGWHDTNGVAGAEFTIHRGNNTHSWEDSDGNDLPPAGAQPDCGAGLACDFPLDLTMAPSTYRPAAVSNLFYWNNVIHDLMYQYGFDEAGGNFQVNNYGRGGSGNDDVQSLAQSGLGTCNANFGTPPDGSRPRMRMYICNNTSPSRDGDFDNGVIFHEYGHGISNRLVGGPSNTGCLTNTQQPGEGWSDWFGLATTTKVGDVGTTLRGMGTYLFGQPATGPGIRPQPYSTNPAINNYTYATIGSGVSIPHGLGSVWAQALWEVYWALIGEHGFDPDFYNAGGDAGNQRAMLYVTEGLKDTACSPSFLNTRDGVIQAAMDNHGGEDVCLIWNAFAAFGLGTNASTPSSSSTTGVNGFAIPTFCDAFSTATPIDAICAGDAASYTVDLGGAFTPPVTLSATPPGSSSVGFGTNPVNAVPGSSTVTVTNTGSLASGPYTFTVNGLDAASNNFSIGLDLDVFAAIPETTALTSPANGSNGALLRPTLSWTAAANAAGYTVDIATDAEFTAIVYTANATGTSHTVTSNLSANTGYFWRVTPNNPCGPAAASSTFTFTTVNLICATPNLAIPDNNTTGVTTDMVVATTGALSDLSLTLKVTHTYVGDLIFRLTHVTTGTTVTVIDRPGYTGSGFGCSGDNIDTTLDDEAASTVESQCASSVPTIFGTFSPNNPLAAFIGQDLSGTWRITASDNASSDLGTLTEWCLAPASNLAAPIFLDGFESGNMGAWTSTLP
;
A
#
# COMPACT_ATOMS: atom_id res chain seq x y z
N ASP A 1 -28.68 -27.66 39.35
CA ASP A 1 -27.98 -28.95 39.28
C ASP A 1 -28.88 -30.11 39.67
N HIS A 2 -29.70 -30.58 38.73
CA HIS A 2 -30.37 -31.86 38.88
C HIS A 2 -29.47 -32.94 38.29
N ARG A 3 -29.11 -33.94 39.11
CA ARG A 3 -28.41 -35.16 38.68
C ARG A 3 -29.27 -36.35 39.05
N THR A 4 -29.35 -37.31 38.15
CA THR A 4 -30.00 -38.61 38.40
C THR A 4 -29.15 -39.69 37.77
N GLN A 5 -29.24 -40.91 38.28
CA GLN A 5 -28.54 -42.06 37.73
C GLN A 5 -29.59 -43.06 37.27
N LEU A 6 -29.47 -43.54 36.04
CA LEU A 6 -30.38 -44.51 35.46
C LEU A 6 -29.66 -45.86 35.38
N ASP A 7 -30.14 -46.83 36.15
CA ASP A 7 -29.62 -48.20 36.09
C ASP A 7 -30.27 -48.92 34.90
N ALA A 8 -29.57 -48.92 33.77
CA ALA A 8 -30.03 -49.46 32.49
C ALA A 8 -29.02 -50.47 31.94
N ALA A 9 -28.81 -51.57 32.67
CA ALA A 9 -27.82 -52.60 32.34
C ALA A 9 -28.02 -53.31 30.98
N ASN A 10 -29.15 -53.11 30.31
CA ASN A 10 -29.41 -53.59 28.95
C ASN A 10 -29.06 -52.56 27.86
N VAL A 11 -28.60 -51.37 28.25
CA VAL A 11 -28.23 -50.26 27.36
C VAL A 11 -26.78 -49.84 27.60
N SER A 12 -26.31 -49.84 28.85
CA SER A 12 -24.94 -49.45 29.20
C SER A 12 -24.26 -50.40 30.18
N ARG A 13 -22.93 -50.55 30.07
CA ARG A 13 -22.10 -51.36 30.99
C ARG A 13 -22.03 -50.77 32.40
N GLN A 14 -22.22 -49.46 32.52
CA GLN A 14 -22.26 -48.74 33.78
C GLN A 14 -23.64 -48.06 33.96
N PRO A 15 -24.04 -47.73 35.20
CA PRO A 15 -25.19 -46.87 35.41
C PRO A 15 -25.04 -45.55 34.65
N ILE A 16 -26.08 -45.13 33.95
CA ILE A 16 -26.05 -43.91 33.12
C ILE A 16 -26.21 -42.71 34.02
N ASP A 17 -25.15 -41.91 34.14
CA ASP A 17 -25.19 -40.61 34.81
C ASP A 17 -25.93 -39.61 33.89
N ALA A 18 -27.05 -39.07 34.38
CA ALA A 18 -27.84 -38.06 33.69
C ALA A 18 -27.77 -36.72 34.44
N ARG A 19 -27.37 -35.66 33.76
CA ARG A 19 -27.17 -34.33 34.37
C ARG A 19 -27.88 -33.26 33.56
N LEU A 20 -28.71 -32.45 34.22
CA LEU A 20 -29.30 -31.29 33.60
C LEU A 20 -28.26 -30.16 33.55
N MET A 21 -27.94 -29.68 32.36
CA MET A 21 -26.94 -28.63 32.13
C MET A 21 -27.35 -27.69 31.00
N TRP A 22 -26.63 -26.57 30.87
CA TRP A 22 -26.73 -25.68 29.74
C TRP A 22 -25.67 -26.07 28.70
N LEU A 23 -26.11 -26.43 27.50
CA LEU A 23 -25.25 -26.63 26.34
C LEU A 23 -25.12 -25.28 25.61
N PRO A 24 -23.92 -24.70 25.51
CA PRO A 24 -23.65 -23.60 24.59
C PRO A 24 -23.85 -24.09 23.16
N ILE A 25 -24.63 -23.36 22.36
CA ILE A 25 -24.85 -23.71 20.94
C ILE A 25 -24.21 -22.67 20.04
N ARG A 26 -24.19 -21.40 20.47
CA ARG A 26 -23.42 -20.31 19.89
C ARG A 26 -23.25 -19.18 20.90
N ALA A 27 -22.45 -18.18 20.57
CA ALA A 27 -22.27 -17.00 21.41
C ALA A 27 -23.62 -16.42 21.87
N GLY A 28 -23.78 -16.23 23.18
CA GLY A 28 -25.01 -15.70 23.79
C GLY A 28 -26.23 -16.64 23.77
N GLN A 29 -26.13 -17.86 23.26
CA GLN A 29 -27.24 -18.82 23.20
C GLN A 29 -26.87 -20.18 23.78
N ALA A 30 -27.70 -20.64 24.72
CA ALA A 30 -27.58 -21.95 25.32
C ALA A 30 -28.93 -22.67 25.35
N ARG A 31 -28.91 -24.00 25.31
CA ARG A 31 -30.09 -24.82 25.57
C ARG A 31 -29.95 -25.62 26.84
N LEU A 32 -31.09 -25.77 27.51
CA LEU A 32 -31.20 -26.68 28.64
C LEU A 32 -31.25 -28.11 28.10
N VAL A 33 -30.27 -28.92 28.45
CA VAL A 33 -30.11 -30.29 27.98
C VAL A 33 -29.90 -31.25 29.15
N TRP A 34 -30.28 -32.51 28.95
CA TRP A 34 -29.76 -33.63 29.72
C TRP A 34 -28.48 -34.16 29.05
N ASN A 35 -27.40 -34.21 29.80
CA ASN A 35 -26.19 -34.92 29.42
C ASN A 35 -26.26 -36.37 29.92
N PHE A 36 -25.91 -37.33 29.07
CA PHE A 36 -25.90 -38.77 29.39
C PHE A 36 -24.57 -39.39 28.98
N GLN A 37 -24.03 -40.25 29.85
CA GLN A 37 -22.83 -41.05 29.56
C GLN A 37 -23.21 -42.52 29.42
N ILE A 38 -22.97 -43.09 28.24
CA ILE A 38 -23.39 -44.46 27.88
C ILE A 38 -22.19 -45.21 27.31
N GLU A 39 -21.64 -46.13 28.10
CA GLU A 39 -20.68 -47.14 27.63
C GLU A 39 -21.43 -48.31 27.00
N THR A 40 -21.21 -48.62 25.73
CA THR A 40 -21.93 -49.70 25.01
C THR A 40 -21.61 -51.07 25.59
N LEU A 41 -22.54 -52.02 25.46
CA LEU A 41 -22.41 -53.35 26.09
C LEU A 41 -21.24 -54.21 25.58
N ASP A 42 -20.83 -53.99 24.33
CA ASP A 42 -19.63 -54.60 23.74
C ASP A 42 -18.32 -53.99 24.29
N GLY A 43 -18.41 -52.82 24.92
CA GLY A 43 -17.26 -52.06 25.43
C GLY A 43 -16.44 -51.40 24.32
N GLU A 44 -16.96 -51.35 23.09
CA GLU A 44 -16.29 -50.74 21.94
C GLU A 44 -16.45 -49.22 21.91
N HIS A 45 -17.47 -48.66 22.59
CA HIS A 45 -17.78 -47.24 22.56
C HIS A 45 -18.18 -46.68 23.92
N TRP A 46 -17.87 -45.40 24.17
CA TRP A 46 -18.36 -44.66 25.34
C TRP A 46 -18.83 -43.29 24.94
N PHE A 47 -20.14 -43.15 24.81
CA PHE A 47 -20.74 -41.93 24.32
C PHE A 47 -21.10 -40.94 25.43
N ASP A 48 -20.77 -39.68 25.22
CA ASP A 48 -21.30 -38.51 25.94
C ASP A 48 -22.33 -37.81 25.04
N PHE A 49 -23.61 -37.85 25.43
CA PHE A 49 -24.71 -37.24 24.70
C PHE A 49 -25.17 -35.97 25.39
N THR A 50 -25.69 -35.01 24.61
CA THR A 50 -26.62 -34.00 25.13
C THR A 50 -27.96 -34.07 24.41
N VAL A 51 -29.04 -33.98 25.17
CA VAL A 51 -30.42 -34.13 24.67
C VAL A 51 -31.25 -32.98 25.20
N ASP A 52 -31.98 -32.28 24.32
CA ASP A 52 -32.87 -31.18 24.69
C ASP A 52 -33.82 -31.60 25.81
N ALA A 53 -33.82 -30.83 26.90
CA ALA A 53 -34.58 -31.17 28.10
C ALA A 53 -36.09 -31.08 27.90
N VAL A 54 -36.55 -30.43 26.82
CA VAL A 54 -37.97 -30.25 26.48
C VAL A 54 -38.37 -31.15 25.31
N SER A 55 -37.63 -31.10 24.19
CA SER A 55 -38.02 -31.81 22.97
C SER A 55 -37.53 -33.25 22.90
N GLY A 56 -36.51 -33.62 23.69
CA GLY A 56 -35.86 -34.92 23.60
C GLY A 56 -34.95 -35.08 22.36
N GLN A 57 -34.70 -34.01 21.61
CA GLN A 57 -33.80 -34.02 20.45
C GLN A 57 -32.33 -34.11 20.92
N VAL A 58 -31.54 -35.02 20.34
CA VAL A 58 -30.09 -35.10 20.59
C VAL A 58 -29.40 -33.91 19.92
N TRP A 59 -28.55 -33.20 20.66
CA TRP A 59 -27.82 -32.01 20.20
C TRP A 59 -26.33 -32.27 19.98
N THR A 60 -25.69 -33.04 20.85
CA THR A 60 -24.30 -33.47 20.69
C THR A 60 -24.14 -34.93 21.05
N ARG A 61 -23.15 -35.59 20.45
CA ARG A 61 -22.68 -36.91 20.85
C ARG A 61 -21.19 -37.03 20.56
N ALA A 62 -20.38 -37.16 21.60
CA ALA A 62 -18.97 -37.51 21.47
C ALA A 62 -18.78 -38.99 21.84
N ASP A 63 -17.98 -39.73 21.08
CA ASP A 63 -17.48 -41.04 21.52
C ASP A 63 -16.12 -40.85 22.18
N TRP A 64 -15.91 -41.44 23.35
CA TRP A 64 -14.64 -41.38 24.07
C TRP A 64 -13.76 -42.61 23.82
N ILE A 65 -14.19 -43.58 23.00
CA ILE A 65 -13.40 -44.78 22.66
C ILE A 65 -13.04 -44.87 21.16
N ALA A 66 -13.87 -44.32 20.26
CA ALA A 66 -13.57 -44.31 18.82
C ALA A 66 -12.96 -42.99 18.38
N ASP A 67 -11.71 -43.07 17.88
CA ASP A 67 -10.96 -41.92 17.41
C ASP A 67 -10.88 -41.91 15.86
N ALA A 68 -11.33 -40.85 15.19
CA ALA A 68 -10.98 -40.59 13.79
C ALA A 68 -9.57 -40.00 13.73
N SER A 69 -8.77 -40.39 12.73
CA SER A 69 -7.42 -39.84 12.58
C SER A 69 -7.04 -39.51 11.14
N TYR A 70 -6.28 -38.43 10.97
CA TYR A 70 -5.88 -37.90 9.66
C TYR A 70 -4.41 -37.54 9.66
N ARG A 71 -3.64 -38.09 8.70
CA ARG A 71 -2.28 -37.62 8.42
C ARG A 71 -2.34 -36.43 7.45
N ALA A 72 -2.26 -35.22 7.97
CA ALA A 72 -2.40 -33.97 7.22
C ALA A 72 -1.38 -32.92 7.66
N TYR A 73 -1.23 -31.85 6.87
CA TYR A 73 -0.53 -30.66 7.34
C TYR A 73 -1.47 -29.93 8.30
N ALA A 74 -1.11 -29.89 9.59
CA ALA A 74 -1.98 -29.38 10.64
C ALA A 74 -2.36 -27.91 10.44
N PHE A 75 -3.48 -27.51 11.07
CA PHE A 75 -3.88 -26.12 11.18
C PHE A 75 -2.71 -25.22 11.58
N ASN A 76 -2.58 -24.03 10.94
CA ASN A 76 -1.44 -23.09 10.90
C ASN A 76 -0.27 -23.42 9.93
N ALA A 77 -0.23 -24.61 9.33
CA ALA A 77 0.73 -24.92 8.29
C ALA A 77 0.21 -24.44 6.93
N GLU A 78 0.80 -23.35 6.39
CA GLU A 78 0.39 -22.81 5.10
C GLU A 78 0.62 -23.80 3.94
N SER A 79 1.74 -24.54 3.95
CA SER A 79 2.09 -25.53 2.93
C SER A 79 3.27 -26.40 3.40
N PRO A 80 3.73 -27.42 2.63
CA PRO A 80 4.80 -28.32 3.07
C PRO A 80 6.08 -27.61 3.51
N GLN A 81 6.44 -26.51 2.84
CA GLN A 81 7.65 -25.73 3.14
C GLN A 81 7.56 -24.84 4.38
N HIS A 82 6.40 -24.83 5.05
CA HIS A 82 6.15 -24.12 6.30
C HIS A 82 6.09 -25.07 7.52
N THR A 83 6.52 -26.31 7.33
CA THR A 83 6.58 -27.35 8.35
C THR A 83 7.96 -27.99 8.43
N THR A 84 8.22 -28.73 9.50
CA THR A 84 9.45 -29.50 9.67
C THR A 84 9.13 -30.99 9.85
N PRO A 85 9.85 -31.92 9.19
CA PRO A 85 10.96 -31.66 8.27
C PRO A 85 10.53 -31.00 6.95
N LEU A 86 11.43 -30.22 6.34
CA LEU A 86 11.17 -29.58 5.05
C LEU A 86 11.06 -30.62 3.92
N PRO A 87 10.32 -30.30 2.84
CA PRO A 87 10.26 -31.14 1.65
C PRO A 87 11.66 -31.49 1.11
N PRO A 88 11.87 -32.71 0.59
CA PRO A 88 10.83 -33.68 0.21
C PRO A 88 10.34 -34.60 1.33
N ALA A 89 10.87 -34.46 2.55
CA ALA A 89 10.37 -35.26 3.68
C ALA A 89 8.93 -34.85 4.02
N ASP A 90 8.15 -35.83 4.48
CA ASP A 90 6.76 -35.61 4.90
C ASP A 90 6.73 -34.88 6.25
N GLY A 91 6.24 -33.63 6.24
CA GLY A 91 6.06 -32.79 7.42
C GLY A 91 4.69 -32.91 8.09
N ARG A 92 3.82 -33.79 7.58
CA ARG A 92 2.45 -33.99 8.10
C ARG A 92 2.47 -34.69 9.46
N THR A 93 1.49 -34.35 10.29
CA THR A 93 1.24 -34.95 11.60
C THR A 93 0.01 -35.84 11.54
N LEU A 94 -0.03 -36.91 12.36
CA LEU A 94 -1.23 -37.69 12.59
C LEU A 94 -2.08 -36.97 13.66
N LEU A 95 -3.24 -36.49 13.25
CA LEU A 95 -4.19 -35.75 14.09
C LEU A 95 -5.32 -36.69 14.49
N THR A 96 -5.74 -36.64 15.74
CA THR A 96 -6.79 -37.50 16.32
C THR A 96 -7.96 -36.63 16.75
N ASP A 97 -9.18 -36.99 16.33
CA ASP A 97 -10.44 -36.25 16.53
C ASP A 97 -10.31 -34.73 16.37
N PRO A 98 -9.83 -34.24 15.22
CA PRO A 98 -9.62 -32.81 15.01
C PRO A 98 -10.90 -32.00 14.83
N ASN A 99 -12.09 -32.64 14.83
CA ASN A 99 -13.36 -31.95 14.64
C ASN A 99 -13.75 -31.09 15.84
N ASP A 100 -14.30 -29.91 15.57
CA ASP A 100 -14.86 -29.08 16.63
C ASP A 100 -16.24 -29.63 17.06
N PRO A 101 -16.48 -29.86 18.36
CA PRO A 101 -17.72 -30.48 18.84
C PRO A 101 -18.95 -29.56 18.75
N VAL A 102 -18.77 -28.24 18.53
CA VAL A 102 -19.89 -27.29 18.37
C VAL A 102 -20.29 -27.18 16.90
N ALA A 103 -19.30 -27.01 16.02
CA ALA A 103 -19.49 -26.86 14.59
C ALA A 103 -19.78 -28.19 13.89
N SER A 104 -19.13 -29.28 14.32
CA SER A 104 -19.25 -30.62 13.76
C SER A 104 -19.58 -31.65 14.86
N PRO A 105 -20.79 -31.57 15.47
CA PRO A 105 -21.18 -32.34 16.67
C PRO A 105 -21.33 -33.85 16.47
N PHE A 106 -21.24 -34.33 15.22
CA PHE A 106 -21.29 -35.75 14.85
C PHE A 106 -20.01 -36.22 14.12
N GLY A 107 -18.95 -35.41 14.17
CA GLY A 107 -17.72 -35.63 13.40
C GLY A 107 -17.87 -35.30 11.92
N TRP A 108 -16.81 -35.51 11.15
CA TRP A 108 -16.75 -35.08 9.75
C TRP A 108 -17.26 -36.10 8.74
N HIS A 109 -17.71 -37.28 9.18
CA HIS A 109 -18.15 -38.39 8.31
C HIS A 109 -19.65 -38.73 8.42
N ASP A 110 -20.43 -37.82 9.01
CA ASP A 110 -21.88 -37.91 9.22
C ASP A 110 -22.58 -36.81 8.41
N THR A 111 -23.74 -37.12 7.83
CA THR A 111 -24.58 -36.20 7.03
C THR A 111 -26.02 -36.14 7.50
N ASN A 112 -26.45 -37.05 8.37
CA ASN A 112 -27.85 -37.20 8.76
C ASN A 112 -28.13 -36.71 10.19
N GLY A 113 -27.09 -36.31 10.93
CA GLY A 113 -27.19 -35.89 12.33
C GLY A 113 -27.54 -37.03 13.28
N VAL A 114 -27.21 -38.26 12.89
CA VAL A 114 -27.44 -39.50 13.62
C VAL A 114 -26.11 -40.19 13.80
N ALA A 115 -25.45 -39.82 14.88
CA ALA A 115 -24.73 -40.73 15.75
C ALA A 115 -24.04 -41.94 15.04
N GLY A 116 -22.93 -41.65 14.36
CA GLY A 116 -22.00 -42.65 13.83
C GLY A 116 -21.72 -42.37 12.35
N ALA A 117 -20.47 -42.52 11.93
CA ALA A 117 -20.10 -42.22 10.55
C ALA A 117 -20.90 -43.08 9.55
N GLU A 118 -21.55 -42.45 8.58
CA GLU A 118 -22.14 -43.17 7.43
C GLU A 118 -21.10 -43.50 6.38
N PHE A 119 -20.00 -42.74 6.36
CA PHE A 119 -18.99 -42.82 5.31
C PHE A 119 -17.64 -43.12 5.93
N THR A 120 -16.95 -44.12 5.38
CA THR A 120 -15.53 -44.36 5.67
C THR A 120 -14.60 -43.67 4.67
N ILE A 121 -15.18 -43.10 3.61
CA ILE A 121 -14.52 -42.22 2.63
C ILE A 121 -14.63 -40.75 3.08
N HIS A 122 -13.86 -39.85 2.45
CA HIS A 122 -13.81 -38.40 2.70
C HIS A 122 -15.12 -37.66 2.35
N ARG A 123 -16.21 -37.97 3.06
CA ARG A 123 -17.54 -37.39 2.89
C ARG A 123 -18.24 -37.26 4.23
N GLY A 124 -18.81 -36.09 4.49
CA GLY A 124 -19.75 -35.88 5.58
C GLY A 124 -20.48 -34.55 5.47
N ASN A 125 -20.79 -33.95 6.61
CA ASN A 125 -21.73 -32.84 6.67
C ASN A 125 -21.21 -31.60 5.96
N ASN A 126 -19.90 -31.33 6.07
CA ASN A 126 -19.31 -30.05 5.68
C ASN A 126 -18.75 -30.10 4.24
N THR A 127 -18.26 -31.27 3.83
CA THR A 127 -17.64 -31.46 2.51
C THR A 127 -17.70 -32.91 2.03
N HIS A 128 -17.66 -33.07 0.71
CA HIS A 128 -17.34 -34.31 0.03
C HIS A 128 -16.12 -34.09 -0.86
N SER A 129 -15.03 -34.80 -0.56
CA SER A 129 -13.74 -34.68 -1.26
C SER A 129 -13.41 -35.92 -2.09
N TRP A 130 -12.93 -35.73 -3.33
CA TRP A 130 -12.51 -36.82 -4.21
C TRP A 130 -11.46 -36.36 -5.23
N GLU A 131 -10.78 -37.30 -5.89
CA GLU A 131 -9.89 -36.98 -7.02
C GLU A 131 -10.67 -36.82 -8.31
N ASP A 132 -10.42 -35.76 -9.07
CA ASP A 132 -11.10 -35.47 -10.35
C ASP A 132 -10.07 -35.37 -11.49
N SER A 133 -9.12 -36.30 -11.54
CA SER A 133 -8.03 -36.19 -12.52
C SER A 133 -8.45 -36.37 -13.97
N ASP A 134 -9.67 -36.86 -14.24
CA ASP A 134 -10.29 -36.93 -15.56
C ASP A 134 -11.11 -35.67 -15.92
N GLY A 135 -11.30 -34.75 -14.96
CA GLY A 135 -11.90 -33.44 -15.18
C GLY A 135 -13.38 -33.51 -15.54
N ASN A 136 -14.13 -34.45 -14.95
CA ASN A 136 -15.55 -34.63 -15.25
C ASN A 136 -16.47 -34.03 -14.17
N ASP A 137 -15.90 -33.46 -13.10
CA ASP A 137 -16.57 -32.91 -11.93
C ASP A 137 -17.42 -33.92 -11.13
N LEU A 138 -17.14 -35.23 -11.26
CA LEU A 138 -17.85 -36.31 -10.61
C LEU A 138 -16.88 -37.17 -9.80
N PRO A 139 -17.33 -37.76 -8.68
CA PRO A 139 -16.52 -38.75 -7.99
C PRO A 139 -16.22 -39.92 -8.93
N PRO A 140 -14.98 -40.46 -8.90
CA PRO A 140 -14.59 -41.55 -9.79
C PRO A 140 -15.47 -42.77 -9.56
N ALA A 141 -15.79 -43.50 -10.63
CA ALA A 141 -16.65 -44.69 -10.57
C ALA A 141 -16.02 -45.89 -9.78
N GLY A 142 -14.81 -45.72 -9.23
CA GLY A 142 -14.11 -46.66 -8.35
C GLY A 142 -14.21 -46.31 -6.86
N ALA A 143 -13.42 -46.99 -6.03
CA ALA A 143 -13.35 -46.68 -4.61
C ALA A 143 -12.51 -45.41 -4.40
N GLN A 144 -13.18 -44.34 -4.00
CA GLN A 144 -12.53 -43.19 -3.35
C GLN A 144 -11.65 -43.69 -2.18
N PRO A 145 -10.61 -42.95 -1.78
CA PRO A 145 -9.81 -43.30 -0.62
C PRO A 145 -10.69 -43.61 0.59
N ASP A 146 -10.47 -44.77 1.19
CA ASP A 146 -11.28 -45.32 2.28
C ASP A 146 -10.41 -45.42 3.53
N CYS A 147 -10.83 -44.77 4.61
CA CYS A 147 -10.16 -44.77 5.91
C CYS A 147 -10.54 -45.97 6.78
N GLY A 148 -11.43 -46.84 6.28
CA GLY A 148 -11.96 -47.99 7.00
C GLY A 148 -12.93 -47.61 8.11
N ALA A 149 -13.50 -48.64 8.75
CA ALA A 149 -14.51 -48.46 9.81
C ALA A 149 -14.00 -47.68 11.03
N GLY A 150 -12.68 -47.69 11.28
CA GLY A 150 -12.06 -46.92 12.35
C GLY A 150 -11.60 -45.52 11.95
N LEU A 151 -11.94 -45.05 10.74
CA LEU A 151 -11.59 -43.72 10.22
C LEU A 151 -10.10 -43.35 10.39
N ALA A 152 -9.21 -44.31 10.13
CA ALA A 152 -7.76 -44.14 10.21
C ALA A 152 -7.19 -43.70 8.86
N CYS A 153 -7.37 -42.43 8.52
CA CYS A 153 -6.92 -41.82 7.27
C CYS A 153 -5.40 -41.52 7.28
N ASP A 154 -4.57 -42.56 7.28
CA ASP A 154 -3.11 -42.46 7.20
C ASP A 154 -2.58 -42.91 5.83
N PHE A 155 -2.57 -41.99 4.87
CA PHE A 155 -2.09 -42.24 3.51
C PHE A 155 -0.66 -41.74 3.29
N PRO A 156 0.21 -42.52 2.61
CA PRO A 156 1.60 -42.16 2.37
C PRO A 156 1.74 -40.98 1.40
N LEU A 157 2.77 -40.15 1.60
CA LEU A 157 3.14 -39.04 0.74
C LEU A 157 4.64 -39.07 0.47
N ASP A 158 5.04 -39.01 -0.81
CA ASP A 158 6.41 -38.82 -1.25
C ASP A 158 6.46 -37.68 -2.27
N LEU A 159 6.90 -36.51 -1.81
CA LEU A 159 6.97 -35.30 -2.64
C LEU A 159 8.10 -35.32 -3.68
N THR A 160 8.94 -36.37 -3.72
CA THR A 160 9.88 -36.59 -4.83
C THR A 160 9.22 -37.24 -6.05
N MET A 161 8.02 -37.79 -5.88
CA MET A 161 7.28 -38.50 -6.91
C MET A 161 6.25 -37.59 -7.60
N ALA A 162 5.71 -38.05 -8.73
CA ALA A 162 4.67 -37.29 -9.43
C ALA A 162 3.35 -37.25 -8.62
N PRO A 163 2.55 -36.17 -8.71
CA PRO A 163 1.28 -36.05 -7.99
C PRO A 163 0.30 -37.21 -8.11
N SER A 164 0.29 -37.88 -9.25
CA SER A 164 -0.56 -39.06 -9.48
C SER A 164 -0.26 -40.23 -8.53
N THR A 165 0.90 -40.25 -7.87
CA THR A 165 1.32 -41.35 -6.98
C THR A 165 0.79 -41.24 -5.55
N TYR A 166 0.27 -40.08 -5.14
CA TYR A 166 -0.15 -39.80 -3.77
C TYR A 166 -1.55 -39.18 -3.65
N ARG A 167 -2.43 -39.45 -4.63
CA ARG A 167 -3.83 -38.97 -4.64
C ARG A 167 -4.61 -39.20 -3.35
N PRO A 168 -4.51 -40.37 -2.66
CA PRO A 168 -5.21 -40.55 -1.39
C PRO A 168 -4.79 -39.55 -0.31
N ALA A 169 -3.50 -39.18 -0.25
CA ALA A 169 -3.01 -38.17 0.68
C ALA A 169 -3.50 -36.76 0.31
N ALA A 170 -3.57 -36.43 -0.98
CA ALA A 170 -4.11 -35.15 -1.47
C ALA A 170 -5.60 -35.00 -1.10
N VAL A 171 -6.43 -36.00 -1.42
CA VAL A 171 -7.86 -36.03 -1.05
C VAL A 171 -8.03 -35.90 0.47
N SER A 172 -7.22 -36.62 1.25
CA SER A 172 -7.31 -36.56 2.72
C SER A 172 -6.89 -35.22 3.31
N ASN A 173 -5.89 -34.54 2.73
CA ASN A 173 -5.50 -33.20 3.18
C ASN A 173 -6.56 -32.15 2.81
N LEU A 174 -7.12 -32.23 1.61
CA LEU A 174 -8.19 -31.35 1.15
C LEU A 174 -9.45 -31.48 2.03
N PHE A 175 -9.84 -32.73 2.35
CA PHE A 175 -10.95 -33.01 3.26
C PHE A 175 -10.70 -32.45 4.66
N TYR A 176 -9.52 -32.72 5.23
CA TYR A 176 -9.13 -32.18 6.53
C TYR A 176 -9.24 -30.64 6.56
N TRP A 177 -8.68 -29.94 5.56
CA TRP A 177 -8.69 -28.48 5.54
C TRP A 177 -10.08 -27.87 5.30
N ASN A 178 -10.91 -28.45 4.43
CA ASN A 178 -12.29 -27.96 4.25
C ASN A 178 -13.10 -28.06 5.56
N ASN A 179 -12.93 -29.13 6.32
CA ASN A 179 -13.58 -29.27 7.62
C ASN A 179 -12.99 -28.34 8.70
N VAL A 180 -11.67 -28.16 8.75
CA VAL A 180 -11.02 -27.21 9.67
C VAL A 180 -11.48 -25.77 9.40
N ILE A 181 -11.55 -25.36 8.12
CA ILE A 181 -12.02 -24.02 7.76
C ILE A 181 -13.49 -23.85 8.15
N HIS A 182 -14.33 -24.86 7.87
CA HIS A 182 -15.72 -24.87 8.33
C HIS A 182 -15.81 -24.66 9.85
N ASP A 183 -15.13 -25.51 10.62
CA ASP A 183 -15.22 -25.53 12.08
C ASP A 183 -14.68 -24.24 12.71
N LEU A 184 -13.61 -23.68 12.17
CA LEU A 184 -13.05 -22.39 12.58
C LEU A 184 -14.04 -21.25 12.30
N MET A 185 -14.51 -21.13 11.06
CA MET A 185 -15.34 -20.00 10.64
C MET A 185 -16.75 -20.05 11.26
N TYR A 186 -17.21 -21.23 11.68
CA TYR A 186 -18.41 -21.37 12.50
C TYR A 186 -18.33 -20.53 13.79
N GLN A 187 -17.17 -20.52 14.45
CA GLN A 187 -16.95 -19.76 15.68
C GLN A 187 -17.09 -18.25 15.45
N TYR A 188 -16.67 -17.77 14.27
CA TYR A 188 -16.71 -16.36 13.86
C TYR A 188 -17.99 -15.98 13.11
N GLY A 189 -19.04 -16.81 13.20
CA GLY A 189 -20.37 -16.46 12.72
C GLY A 189 -20.68 -16.84 11.27
N PHE A 190 -19.82 -17.59 10.58
CA PHE A 190 -20.22 -18.33 9.38
C PHE A 190 -20.92 -19.64 9.80
N ASP A 191 -22.08 -19.48 10.44
CA ASP A 191 -22.94 -20.55 10.93
C ASP A 191 -24.06 -20.88 9.91
N GLU A 192 -25.01 -21.74 10.29
CA GLU A 192 -26.09 -22.15 9.40
C GLU A 192 -26.97 -20.97 8.97
N ALA A 193 -27.19 -19.98 9.86
CA ALA A 193 -27.95 -18.78 9.52
C ALA A 193 -27.15 -17.82 8.63
N GLY A 194 -25.83 -17.81 8.77
CA GLY A 194 -24.88 -17.15 7.87
C GLY A 194 -24.73 -17.84 6.51
N GLY A 195 -25.42 -18.95 6.27
CA GLY A 195 -25.35 -19.71 5.02
C GLY A 195 -24.01 -20.40 4.85
N ASN A 196 -23.53 -21.07 5.89
CA ASN A 196 -22.39 -21.97 5.78
C ASN A 196 -22.70 -23.18 4.89
N PHE A 197 -21.70 -24.05 4.71
CA PHE A 197 -21.80 -25.19 3.81
C PHE A 197 -22.02 -26.48 4.61
N GLN A 198 -23.26 -26.96 4.67
CA GLN A 198 -23.63 -28.16 5.41
C GLN A 198 -24.74 -28.98 4.73
N VAL A 199 -24.67 -30.31 4.82
CA VAL A 199 -25.79 -31.18 4.39
C VAL A 199 -26.99 -31.01 5.32
N ASN A 200 -26.74 -31.03 6.62
CA ASN A 200 -27.72 -30.99 7.68
C ASN A 200 -27.42 -29.87 8.66
N ASN A 201 -28.33 -28.89 8.71
CA ASN A 201 -28.20 -27.70 9.56
C ASN A 201 -28.74 -27.93 10.99
N TYR A 202 -29.11 -29.16 11.33
CA TYR A 202 -29.58 -29.56 12.66
C TYR A 202 -30.79 -28.75 13.20
N GLY A 203 -31.54 -28.11 12.30
CA GLY A 203 -32.62 -27.18 12.65
C GLY A 203 -32.16 -25.83 13.22
N ARG A 204 -30.90 -25.44 13.01
CA ARG A 204 -30.29 -24.20 13.53
C ARG A 204 -30.50 -22.97 12.64
N GLY A 205 -30.99 -23.15 11.41
CA GLY A 205 -31.24 -22.06 10.45
C GLY A 205 -30.74 -22.43 9.05
N GLY A 206 -30.82 -21.47 8.13
CA GLY A 206 -30.32 -21.63 6.76
C GLY A 206 -31.01 -22.72 5.93
N SER A 207 -30.41 -23.02 4.78
CA SER A 207 -30.82 -24.07 3.85
C SER A 207 -29.68 -25.05 3.65
N GLY A 208 -29.80 -26.28 4.18
CA GLY A 208 -28.75 -27.30 4.02
C GLY A 208 -28.77 -28.00 2.65
N ASN A 209 -28.09 -29.15 2.57
CA ASN A 209 -27.73 -29.90 1.36
C ASN A 209 -26.69 -29.20 0.47
N ASP A 210 -25.81 -28.41 1.09
CA ASP A 210 -24.85 -27.56 0.39
C ASP A 210 -23.41 -27.65 0.91
N ASP A 211 -23.01 -28.85 1.36
CA ASP A 211 -21.61 -29.18 1.60
C ASP A 211 -20.70 -28.88 0.39
N VAL A 212 -19.45 -28.56 0.68
CA VAL A 212 -18.45 -28.26 -0.35
C VAL A 212 -18.10 -29.50 -1.14
N GLN A 213 -18.30 -29.47 -2.45
CA GLN A 213 -17.72 -30.43 -3.38
C GLN A 213 -16.26 -30.04 -3.65
N SER A 214 -15.30 -30.73 -3.04
CA SER A 214 -13.87 -30.37 -3.13
C SER A 214 -13.09 -31.38 -3.97
N LEU A 215 -12.64 -30.93 -5.14
CA LEU A 215 -12.08 -31.80 -6.18
C LEU A 215 -10.56 -31.68 -6.18
N ALA A 216 -9.90 -32.73 -5.70
CA ALA A 216 -8.45 -32.85 -5.66
C ALA A 216 -7.87 -33.17 -7.05
N GLN A 217 -6.71 -32.60 -7.36
CA GLN A 217 -5.98 -32.79 -8.62
C GLN A 217 -6.86 -32.69 -9.88
N SER A 218 -7.82 -31.77 -9.91
CA SER A 218 -8.78 -31.67 -11.01
C SER A 218 -8.08 -31.50 -12.37
N GLY A 219 -8.47 -32.33 -13.34
CA GLY A 219 -7.93 -32.32 -14.71
C GLY A 219 -8.38 -31.12 -15.57
N LEU A 220 -9.27 -30.27 -15.07
CA LEU A 220 -9.83 -29.12 -15.79
C LEU A 220 -8.90 -27.89 -15.85
N GLY A 221 -7.79 -27.88 -15.11
CA GLY A 221 -6.87 -26.75 -15.05
C GLY A 221 -5.50 -27.11 -14.50
N THR A 222 -4.59 -26.13 -14.50
CA THR A 222 -3.23 -26.24 -13.97
C THR A 222 -2.77 -24.91 -13.38
N CYS A 223 -1.91 -24.93 -12.35
CA CYS A 223 -1.34 -23.73 -11.70
C CYS A 223 -2.38 -22.67 -11.31
N ASN A 224 -3.54 -23.11 -10.84
CA ASN A 224 -4.64 -22.26 -10.40
C ASN A 224 -5.51 -23.06 -9.41
N ALA A 225 -6.59 -22.45 -8.92
CA ALA A 225 -7.70 -23.12 -8.27
C ALA A 225 -8.99 -22.29 -8.55
N ASN A 226 -10.15 -22.74 -8.08
CA ASN A 226 -11.37 -21.92 -8.10
C ASN A 226 -12.41 -22.47 -7.13
N PHE A 227 -13.30 -21.57 -6.72
CA PHE A 227 -14.47 -21.89 -5.93
C PHE A 227 -15.74 -21.27 -6.54
N GLY A 228 -16.70 -22.12 -6.91
CA GLY A 228 -18.01 -21.69 -7.36
C GLY A 228 -19.00 -21.64 -6.20
N THR A 229 -19.56 -20.46 -5.91
CA THR A 229 -20.46 -20.24 -4.77
C THR A 229 -21.90 -19.96 -5.22
N PRO A 230 -22.77 -20.98 -5.33
CA PRO A 230 -24.20 -20.75 -5.49
C PRO A 230 -24.85 -20.28 -4.16
N PRO A 231 -26.08 -19.75 -4.21
CA PRO A 231 -26.85 -19.40 -3.03
C PRO A 231 -27.01 -20.56 -2.03
N ASP A 232 -27.32 -20.20 -0.79
CA ASP A 232 -27.63 -21.12 0.31
C ASP A 232 -28.58 -22.24 -0.09
N GLY A 233 -28.25 -23.48 0.30
CA GLY A 233 -28.99 -24.69 -0.09
C GLY A 233 -28.59 -25.30 -1.44
N SER A 234 -27.55 -24.77 -2.09
CA SER A 234 -26.93 -25.37 -3.27
C SER A 234 -25.44 -25.60 -3.03
N ARG A 235 -24.94 -26.78 -3.39
CA ARG A 235 -23.55 -27.20 -3.15
C ARG A 235 -22.56 -26.29 -3.88
N PRO A 236 -21.62 -25.63 -3.19
CA PRO A 236 -20.49 -25.00 -3.85
C PRO A 236 -19.48 -26.05 -4.32
N ARG A 237 -18.56 -25.62 -5.17
CA ARG A 237 -17.55 -26.51 -5.74
C ARG A 237 -16.18 -25.86 -5.75
N MET A 238 -15.24 -26.47 -5.04
CA MET A 238 -13.82 -26.13 -5.02
C MET A 238 -13.07 -27.06 -5.97
N ARG A 239 -12.21 -26.51 -6.82
CA ARG A 239 -11.30 -27.29 -7.65
C ARG A 239 -9.85 -26.89 -7.37
N MET A 240 -9.07 -27.86 -6.93
CA MET A 240 -7.64 -27.71 -6.71
C MET A 240 -6.87 -28.30 -7.88
N TYR A 241 -5.84 -27.60 -8.36
CA TYR A 241 -5.07 -28.05 -9.51
C TYR A 241 -3.61 -28.34 -9.16
N ILE A 242 -3.02 -29.23 -9.95
CA ILE A 242 -1.57 -29.43 -10.00
C ILE A 242 -0.92 -28.25 -10.71
N CYS A 243 0.23 -27.78 -10.19
CA CYS A 243 1.07 -26.80 -10.86
C CYS A 243 2.37 -27.42 -11.41
N ASN A 244 2.57 -27.31 -12.72
CA ASN A 244 3.66 -27.91 -13.47
C ASN A 244 4.88 -26.99 -13.66
N ASN A 245 5.03 -25.95 -12.83
CA ASN A 245 6.17 -25.02 -12.85
C ASN A 245 7.46 -25.60 -12.25
N THR A 246 7.40 -26.78 -11.64
CA THR A 246 8.53 -27.45 -10.98
C THR A 246 8.63 -28.92 -11.43
N SER A 247 9.76 -29.57 -11.14
CA SER A 247 9.97 -30.99 -11.41
C SER A 247 10.38 -31.73 -10.13
N PRO A 248 9.56 -32.66 -9.60
CA PRO A 248 8.18 -32.96 -10.03
C PRO A 248 7.22 -31.77 -9.86
N SER A 249 6.07 -31.80 -10.54
CA SER A 249 4.99 -30.83 -10.36
C SER A 249 4.54 -30.77 -8.89
N ARG A 250 4.10 -29.60 -8.43
CA ARG A 250 3.56 -29.42 -7.07
C ARG A 250 2.05 -29.49 -7.07
N ASP A 251 1.49 -29.98 -5.97
CA ASP A 251 0.07 -30.28 -5.85
C ASP A 251 -0.62 -29.22 -4.98
N GLY A 252 -1.65 -28.56 -5.51
CA GLY A 252 -2.38 -27.49 -4.83
C GLY A 252 -3.14 -27.99 -3.61
N ASP A 253 -3.45 -29.28 -3.55
CA ASP A 253 -4.12 -29.94 -2.43
C ASP A 253 -3.30 -29.95 -1.13
N PHE A 254 -2.04 -29.48 -1.17
CA PHE A 254 -1.20 -29.28 0.02
C PHE A 254 -0.83 -27.81 0.27
N ASP A 255 -1.24 -26.87 -0.59
CA ASP A 255 -1.09 -25.43 -0.34
C ASP A 255 -2.33 -24.93 0.39
N ASN A 256 -2.33 -25.08 1.71
CA ASN A 256 -3.48 -24.80 2.57
C ASN A 256 -3.84 -23.31 2.60
N GLY A 257 -2.88 -22.42 2.34
CA GLY A 257 -3.17 -21.00 2.10
C GLY A 257 -4.05 -20.80 0.86
N VAL A 258 -3.83 -21.57 -0.20
CA VAL A 258 -4.69 -21.58 -1.41
C VAL A 258 -6.03 -22.26 -1.13
N ILE A 259 -6.06 -23.38 -0.39
CA ILE A 259 -7.34 -24.02 -0.02
C ILE A 259 -8.24 -23.05 0.75
N PHE A 260 -7.68 -22.31 1.73
CA PHE A 260 -8.43 -21.30 2.46
C PHE A 260 -8.82 -20.13 1.53
N HIS A 261 -7.92 -19.66 0.66
CA HIS A 261 -8.27 -18.63 -0.32
C HIS A 261 -9.53 -19.01 -1.12
N GLU A 262 -9.60 -20.23 -1.65
CA GLU A 262 -10.77 -20.70 -2.37
C GLU A 262 -12.03 -20.75 -1.49
N TYR A 263 -11.92 -21.28 -0.26
CA TYR A 263 -13.04 -21.28 0.68
C TYR A 263 -13.48 -19.85 1.07
N GLY A 264 -12.54 -18.90 1.10
CA GLY A 264 -12.76 -17.48 1.34
C GLY A 264 -13.70 -16.83 0.32
N HIS A 265 -13.70 -17.30 -0.93
CA HIS A 265 -14.72 -16.90 -1.90
C HIS A 265 -16.11 -17.40 -1.50
N GLY A 266 -16.20 -18.60 -0.94
CA GLY A 266 -17.44 -19.14 -0.38
C GLY A 266 -17.99 -18.27 0.74
N ILE A 267 -17.15 -17.98 1.74
CA ILE A 267 -17.50 -17.15 2.92
C ILE A 267 -17.97 -15.77 2.47
N SER A 268 -17.15 -15.06 1.68
CA SER A 268 -17.45 -13.69 1.27
C SER A 268 -18.70 -13.58 0.38
N ASN A 269 -18.92 -14.51 -0.55
CA ASN A 269 -20.11 -14.50 -1.41
C ASN A 269 -21.40 -14.87 -0.67
N ARG A 270 -21.34 -15.72 0.37
CA ARG A 270 -22.53 -16.07 1.18
C ARG A 270 -22.88 -14.95 2.17
N LEU A 271 -21.88 -14.28 2.75
CA LEU A 271 -22.12 -13.26 3.78
C LEU A 271 -22.48 -11.89 3.18
N VAL A 272 -21.79 -11.43 2.13
CA VAL A 272 -22.04 -10.09 1.55
C VAL A 272 -23.38 -10.06 0.82
N GLY A 273 -24.28 -9.19 1.25
CA GLY A 273 -25.64 -9.11 0.69
C GLY A 273 -26.56 -10.29 1.09
N GLY A 274 -26.07 -11.19 1.93
CA GLY A 274 -26.80 -12.28 2.56
C GLY A 274 -26.82 -13.62 1.77
N PRO A 275 -27.11 -14.75 2.46
CA PRO A 275 -26.88 -16.10 1.94
C PRO A 275 -27.61 -16.47 0.65
N SER A 276 -28.76 -15.84 0.40
CA SER A 276 -29.57 -16.09 -0.79
C SER A 276 -29.08 -15.34 -2.05
N ASN A 277 -28.08 -14.46 -1.94
CA ASN A 277 -27.65 -13.59 -3.04
C ASN A 277 -26.11 -13.57 -3.22
N THR A 278 -25.58 -14.56 -3.95
CA THR A 278 -24.14 -14.69 -4.19
C THR A 278 -23.63 -13.90 -5.40
N GLY A 279 -24.45 -13.02 -5.99
CA GLY A 279 -24.05 -12.16 -7.11
C GLY A 279 -23.41 -10.83 -6.70
N CYS A 280 -23.18 -10.63 -5.39
CA CYS A 280 -22.85 -9.33 -4.84
C CYS A 280 -21.42 -8.87 -5.03
N LEU A 281 -20.49 -9.77 -5.29
CA LEU A 281 -19.07 -9.47 -5.51
C LEU A 281 -18.74 -9.64 -6.99
N THR A 282 -19.32 -8.79 -7.83
CA THR A 282 -19.14 -8.79 -9.29
C THR A 282 -18.83 -7.40 -9.88
N ASN A 283 -18.90 -6.37 -9.04
CA ASN A 283 -18.53 -4.99 -9.40
C ASN A 283 -17.01 -4.84 -9.50
N THR A 284 -16.53 -3.73 -10.07
CA THR A 284 -15.10 -3.53 -10.34
C THR A 284 -14.22 -3.59 -9.10
N GLN A 285 -14.61 -2.94 -8.00
CA GLN A 285 -13.82 -2.98 -6.75
C GLN A 285 -13.96 -4.29 -5.97
N GLN A 286 -14.73 -5.28 -6.43
CA GLN A 286 -15.02 -6.53 -5.71
C GLN A 286 -13.88 -7.05 -4.81
N PRO A 287 -13.99 -6.89 -3.47
CA PRO A 287 -12.92 -7.23 -2.53
C PRO A 287 -12.80 -8.74 -2.23
N GLY A 288 -13.57 -9.59 -2.92
CA GLY A 288 -13.60 -11.05 -2.74
C GLY A 288 -12.21 -11.70 -2.68
N GLU A 289 -11.39 -11.42 -3.69
CA GLU A 289 -9.99 -11.87 -3.75
C GLU A 289 -9.16 -11.45 -2.53
N GLY A 290 -9.42 -10.25 -2.01
CA GLY A 290 -8.66 -9.70 -0.88
C GLY A 290 -9.01 -10.36 0.44
N TRP A 291 -10.29 -10.61 0.70
CA TRP A 291 -10.67 -11.39 1.90
C TRP A 291 -10.14 -12.82 1.84
N SER A 292 -10.20 -13.45 0.66
CA SER A 292 -9.67 -14.79 0.45
C SER A 292 -8.17 -14.89 0.77
N ASP A 293 -7.36 -13.96 0.27
CA ASP A 293 -5.93 -13.88 0.63
C ASP A 293 -5.73 -13.63 2.13
N TRP A 294 -6.49 -12.68 2.69
CA TRP A 294 -6.35 -12.32 4.09
C TRP A 294 -6.67 -13.48 5.03
N PHE A 295 -7.76 -14.23 4.78
CA PHE A 295 -8.09 -15.40 5.60
C PHE A 295 -7.01 -16.49 5.56
N GLY A 296 -6.48 -16.79 4.37
CA GLY A 296 -5.40 -17.77 4.23
C GLY A 296 -4.10 -17.38 4.95
N LEU A 297 -3.77 -16.09 4.97
CA LEU A 297 -2.54 -15.59 5.60
C LEU A 297 -2.70 -15.32 7.10
N ALA A 298 -3.83 -14.76 7.53
CA ALA A 298 -4.08 -14.42 8.92
C ALA A 298 -4.09 -15.68 9.81
N THR A 299 -4.66 -16.79 9.32
CA THR A 299 -4.77 -18.06 10.05
C THR A 299 -3.48 -18.89 10.08
N THR A 300 -2.45 -18.45 9.36
CA THR A 300 -1.13 -19.07 9.35
C THR A 300 -0.07 -18.24 10.09
N THR A 301 -0.47 -17.11 10.68
CA THR A 301 0.35 -16.31 11.61
C THR A 301 0.68 -17.12 12.87
N LYS A 302 1.92 -17.01 13.35
CA LYS A 302 2.44 -17.74 14.50
C LYS A 302 2.94 -16.80 15.59
N VAL A 303 3.06 -17.32 16.80
CA VAL A 303 3.67 -16.60 17.93
C VAL A 303 5.08 -16.15 17.55
N GLY A 304 5.33 -14.84 17.65
CA GLY A 304 6.62 -14.22 17.33
C GLY A 304 6.74 -13.67 15.91
N ASP A 305 5.75 -13.91 15.04
CA ASP A 305 5.67 -13.19 13.77
C ASP A 305 5.41 -11.69 14.02
N VAL A 306 5.81 -10.85 13.05
CA VAL A 306 5.63 -9.39 13.09
C VAL A 306 5.13 -8.89 11.75
N GLY A 307 4.33 -7.81 11.76
CA GLY A 307 3.67 -7.28 10.54
C GLY A 307 4.61 -6.83 9.43
N THR A 308 5.84 -6.45 9.78
CA THR A 308 6.86 -6.04 8.80
C THR A 308 7.47 -7.21 8.03
N THR A 309 7.16 -8.45 8.41
CA THR A 309 7.64 -9.65 7.71
C THR A 309 6.90 -9.80 6.37
N LEU A 310 7.65 -10.13 5.33
CA LEU A 310 7.12 -10.42 3.99
C LEU A 310 6.28 -11.70 4.02
N ARG A 311 5.03 -11.63 3.55
CA ARG A 311 4.15 -12.79 3.34
C ARG A 311 3.66 -12.85 1.89
N GLY A 312 3.96 -13.96 1.19
CA GLY A 312 3.54 -14.19 -0.19
C GLY A 312 2.52 -15.31 -0.31
N MET A 313 1.58 -15.21 -1.26
CA MET A 313 0.59 -16.27 -1.54
C MET A 313 1.11 -17.30 -2.54
N GLY A 314 0.82 -18.59 -2.30
CA GLY A 314 1.09 -19.69 -3.24
C GLY A 314 2.58 -19.98 -3.47
N THR A 315 3.44 -19.63 -2.52
CA THR A 315 4.90 -19.79 -2.66
C THR A 315 5.30 -21.24 -2.92
N TYR A 316 4.61 -22.20 -2.29
CA TYR A 316 4.84 -23.61 -2.52
C TYR A 316 4.47 -23.99 -3.94
N LEU A 317 3.25 -23.75 -4.42
CA LEU A 317 2.86 -24.14 -5.79
C LEU A 317 3.82 -23.65 -6.88
N PHE A 318 4.40 -22.47 -6.71
CA PHE A 318 5.24 -21.81 -7.71
C PHE A 318 6.75 -22.04 -7.55
N GLY A 319 7.17 -22.97 -6.70
CA GLY A 319 8.60 -23.30 -6.60
C GLY A 319 9.44 -22.32 -5.77
N GLN A 320 8.81 -21.39 -5.07
CA GLN A 320 9.49 -20.33 -4.33
C GLN A 320 9.84 -20.80 -2.90
N PRO A 321 10.86 -20.20 -2.23
CA PRO A 321 11.07 -20.43 -0.81
C PRO A 321 9.86 -19.95 0.02
N ALA A 322 9.74 -20.38 1.27
CA ALA A 322 8.69 -19.94 2.21
C ALA A 322 8.63 -18.41 2.37
N THR A 323 9.77 -17.72 2.24
CA THR A 323 9.89 -16.26 2.29
C THR A 323 9.81 -15.60 0.90
N GLY A 324 9.28 -16.30 -0.09
CA GLY A 324 9.16 -15.82 -1.47
C GLY A 324 8.05 -14.78 -1.64
N PRO A 325 8.09 -13.96 -2.71
CA PRO A 325 7.09 -12.92 -2.97
C PRO A 325 5.68 -13.46 -3.27
N GLY A 326 5.55 -14.74 -3.66
CA GLY A 326 4.26 -15.33 -4.03
C GLY A 326 3.80 -14.91 -5.43
N ILE A 327 2.48 -14.92 -5.64
CA ILE A 327 1.83 -14.65 -6.94
C ILE A 327 1.16 -13.28 -7.07
N ARG A 328 1.07 -12.52 -5.97
CA ARG A 328 0.47 -11.17 -5.98
C ARG A 328 1.51 -10.13 -6.40
N PRO A 329 1.11 -8.96 -6.92
CA PRO A 329 2.07 -8.02 -7.51
C PRO A 329 3.03 -7.43 -6.47
N GLN A 330 2.59 -7.31 -5.22
CA GLN A 330 3.46 -7.08 -4.06
C GLN A 330 3.08 -8.07 -2.96
N PRO A 331 4.05 -8.59 -2.19
CA PRO A 331 3.76 -9.40 -1.01
C PRO A 331 3.15 -8.55 0.11
N TYR A 332 2.47 -9.17 1.06
CA TYR A 332 1.84 -8.49 2.18
C TYR A 332 2.86 -8.17 3.27
N SER A 333 2.85 -6.94 3.76
CA SER A 333 3.74 -6.47 4.83
C SER A 333 3.32 -5.07 5.28
N THR A 334 3.41 -4.77 6.58
CA THR A 334 3.26 -3.38 7.09
C THR A 334 4.52 -2.52 6.85
N ASN A 335 5.57 -3.09 6.26
CA ASN A 335 6.75 -2.34 5.86
C ASN A 335 6.54 -1.69 4.47
N PRO A 336 6.53 -0.35 4.38
CA PRO A 336 6.28 0.35 3.12
C PRO A 336 7.37 0.14 2.05
N ALA A 337 8.55 -0.38 2.42
CA ALA A 337 9.57 -0.77 1.46
C ALA A 337 9.28 -2.12 0.77
N ILE A 338 8.38 -2.93 1.34
CA ILE A 338 7.97 -4.24 0.82
C ILE A 338 6.60 -4.13 0.14
N ASN A 339 5.64 -3.47 0.79
CA ASN A 339 4.34 -3.17 0.21
C ASN A 339 4.01 -1.69 0.38
N ASN A 340 3.88 -0.96 -0.72
CA ASN A 340 3.63 0.49 -0.71
C ASN A 340 2.21 0.84 -1.16
N TYR A 341 1.28 -0.11 -1.10
CA TYR A 341 -0.10 0.12 -1.49
C TYR A 341 -0.77 1.14 -0.57
N THR A 342 -1.63 1.93 -1.19
CA THR A 342 -2.61 2.79 -0.53
C THR A 342 -3.94 2.61 -1.25
N TYR A 343 -5.01 3.25 -0.76
CA TYR A 343 -6.29 3.18 -1.46
C TYR A 343 -6.20 3.64 -2.92
N ALA A 344 -5.44 4.70 -3.20
CA ALA A 344 -5.26 5.24 -4.55
C ALA A 344 -4.60 4.26 -5.52
N THR A 345 -3.92 3.22 -5.03
CA THR A 345 -3.29 2.19 -5.85
C THR A 345 -4.29 1.44 -6.73
N ILE A 346 -5.59 1.39 -6.37
CA ILE A 346 -6.61 0.79 -7.25
C ILE A 346 -6.69 1.51 -8.61
N GLY A 347 -6.29 2.79 -8.68
CA GLY A 347 -6.24 3.61 -9.89
C GLY A 347 -4.97 3.45 -10.72
N SER A 348 -3.99 2.68 -10.26
CA SER A 348 -2.68 2.52 -10.90
C SER A 348 -2.61 1.38 -11.92
N GLY A 349 -3.76 0.92 -12.43
CA GLY A 349 -3.80 -0.15 -13.44
C GLY A 349 -3.55 -1.55 -12.89
N VAL A 350 -3.82 -1.79 -11.60
CA VAL A 350 -3.75 -3.14 -11.01
C VAL A 350 -4.73 -4.10 -11.70
N SER A 351 -4.36 -5.38 -11.81
CA SER A 351 -5.21 -6.38 -12.46
C SER A 351 -6.51 -6.60 -11.69
N ILE A 352 -7.62 -6.80 -12.40
CA ILE A 352 -8.93 -7.11 -11.80
C ILE A 352 -9.26 -8.58 -12.11
N PRO A 353 -9.71 -9.38 -11.13
CA PRO A 353 -9.96 -8.98 -9.74
C PRO A 353 -8.73 -9.05 -8.83
N HIS A 354 -7.73 -9.89 -9.15
CA HIS A 354 -6.69 -10.31 -8.21
C HIS A 354 -5.77 -9.19 -7.68
N GLY A 355 -5.25 -8.32 -8.55
CA GLY A 355 -4.39 -7.21 -8.16
C GLY A 355 -5.14 -6.17 -7.32
N LEU A 356 -6.40 -5.90 -7.66
CA LEU A 356 -7.28 -5.04 -6.89
C LEU A 356 -7.58 -5.66 -5.51
N GLY A 357 -7.90 -6.96 -5.47
CA GLY A 357 -8.05 -7.70 -4.22
C GLY A 357 -6.82 -7.64 -3.33
N SER A 358 -5.62 -7.67 -3.90
CA SER A 358 -4.37 -7.54 -3.16
C SER A 358 -4.24 -6.20 -2.44
N VAL A 359 -4.82 -5.13 -2.99
CA VAL A 359 -4.87 -3.81 -2.30
C VAL A 359 -5.79 -3.89 -1.07
N TRP A 360 -6.94 -4.58 -1.17
CA TRP A 360 -7.85 -4.77 -0.03
C TRP A 360 -7.25 -5.67 1.06
N ALA A 361 -6.65 -6.79 0.67
CA ALA A 361 -5.98 -7.69 1.60
C ALA A 361 -4.89 -6.96 2.40
N GLN A 362 -4.11 -6.09 1.75
CA GLN A 362 -3.12 -5.26 2.44
C GLN A 362 -3.78 -4.28 3.42
N ALA A 363 -4.89 -3.64 3.06
CA ALA A 363 -5.61 -2.76 3.98
C ALA A 363 -6.06 -3.50 5.26
N LEU A 364 -6.58 -4.72 5.12
CA LEU A 364 -6.93 -5.57 6.26
C LEU A 364 -5.70 -6.10 7.01
N TRP A 365 -4.56 -6.25 6.33
CA TRP A 365 -3.30 -6.63 6.96
C TRP A 365 -2.80 -5.54 7.92
N GLU A 366 -2.95 -4.26 7.56
CA GLU A 366 -2.66 -3.14 8.47
C GLU A 366 -3.54 -3.19 9.72
N VAL A 367 -4.85 -3.44 9.55
CA VAL A 367 -5.81 -3.56 10.67
C VAL A 367 -5.47 -4.75 11.56
N TYR A 368 -5.15 -5.91 10.97
CA TYR A 368 -4.79 -7.14 11.68
C TYR A 368 -3.58 -6.93 12.62
N TRP A 369 -2.52 -6.31 12.11
CA TRP A 369 -1.32 -6.05 12.91
C TRP A 369 -1.48 -4.91 13.90
N ALA A 370 -2.33 -3.92 13.61
CA ALA A 370 -2.70 -2.90 14.60
C ALA A 370 -3.42 -3.53 15.80
N LEU A 371 -4.40 -4.40 15.56
CA LEU A 371 -5.13 -5.12 16.60
C LEU A 371 -4.22 -6.06 17.41
N ILE A 372 -3.34 -6.81 16.76
CA ILE A 372 -2.35 -7.65 17.46
C ILE A 372 -1.37 -6.79 18.28
N GLY A 373 -0.98 -5.63 17.78
CA GLY A 373 -0.12 -4.70 18.50
C GLY A 373 -0.74 -4.21 19.81
N GLU A 374 -2.04 -3.94 19.81
CA GLU A 374 -2.79 -3.48 20.98
C GLU A 374 -3.14 -4.62 21.95
N HIS A 375 -3.70 -5.71 21.43
CA HIS A 375 -4.33 -6.76 22.24
C HIS A 375 -3.50 -8.05 22.34
N GLY A 376 -2.33 -8.08 21.73
CA GLY A 376 -1.49 -9.28 21.65
C GLY A 376 -2.02 -10.34 20.67
N PHE A 377 -1.37 -11.50 20.68
CA PHE A 377 -1.69 -12.64 19.82
C PHE A 377 -1.95 -13.89 20.66
N ASP A 378 -2.99 -14.64 20.33
CA ASP A 378 -3.31 -15.93 20.93
C ASP A 378 -3.34 -17.03 19.86
N PRO A 379 -2.54 -18.10 20.00
CA PRO A 379 -2.55 -19.22 19.04
C PRO A 379 -3.86 -20.01 19.00
N ASP A 380 -4.75 -19.88 19.98
CA ASP A 380 -6.08 -20.51 19.95
C ASP A 380 -7.05 -19.72 19.07
N PHE A 381 -7.05 -20.01 17.77
CA PHE A 381 -7.97 -19.38 16.82
C PHE A 381 -9.44 -19.81 17.00
N TYR A 382 -9.75 -20.87 17.73
CA TYR A 382 -11.14 -21.33 17.91
C TYR A 382 -11.90 -20.52 18.98
N ASN A 383 -11.20 -19.71 19.76
CA ASN A 383 -11.82 -18.85 20.75
C ASN A 383 -12.26 -17.50 20.16
N ALA A 384 -13.35 -17.49 19.39
CA ALA A 384 -13.89 -16.27 18.79
C ALA A 384 -14.40 -15.22 19.82
N GLY A 385 -14.67 -15.65 21.06
CA GLY A 385 -15.00 -14.76 22.18
C GLY A 385 -13.80 -14.33 23.02
N GLY A 386 -12.59 -14.67 22.59
CA GLY A 386 -11.35 -14.23 23.21
C GLY A 386 -11.01 -12.79 22.85
N ASP A 387 -10.04 -12.25 23.58
CA ASP A 387 -9.74 -10.82 23.57
C ASP A 387 -8.49 -10.46 22.77
N ALA A 388 -7.76 -11.46 22.24
CA ALA A 388 -6.52 -11.22 21.52
C ALA A 388 -6.78 -10.58 20.15
N GLY A 389 -5.80 -9.81 19.67
CA GLY A 389 -5.94 -9.01 18.46
C GLY A 389 -6.24 -9.82 17.21
N ASN A 390 -5.67 -11.03 17.09
CA ASN A 390 -5.97 -11.93 15.97
C ASN A 390 -7.40 -12.50 16.03
N GLN A 391 -7.93 -12.78 17.22
CA GLN A 391 -9.31 -13.25 17.42
C GLN A 391 -10.30 -12.12 17.11
N ARG A 392 -10.06 -10.92 17.67
CA ARG A 392 -10.85 -9.72 17.39
C ARG A 392 -10.86 -9.39 15.89
N ALA A 393 -9.71 -9.45 15.21
CA ALA A 393 -9.64 -9.21 13.78
C ALA A 393 -10.43 -10.23 12.95
N MET A 394 -10.33 -11.53 13.25
CA MET A 394 -11.12 -12.57 12.60
C MET A 394 -12.63 -12.34 12.79
N LEU A 395 -13.03 -11.94 13.99
CA LEU A 395 -14.42 -11.59 14.30
C LEU A 395 -14.89 -10.37 13.51
N TYR A 396 -14.15 -9.26 13.54
CA TYR A 396 -14.56 -8.02 12.86
C TYR A 396 -14.60 -8.15 11.35
N VAL A 397 -13.65 -8.88 10.77
CA VAL A 397 -13.66 -9.12 9.31
C VAL A 397 -14.84 -9.99 8.92
N THR A 398 -15.13 -11.06 9.68
CA THR A 398 -16.21 -12.00 9.33
C THR A 398 -17.59 -11.38 9.56
N GLU A 399 -17.83 -10.75 10.70
CA GLU A 399 -19.10 -10.05 10.96
C GLU A 399 -19.25 -8.81 10.05
N GLY A 400 -18.14 -8.13 9.74
CA GLY A 400 -18.16 -6.98 8.83
C GLY A 400 -18.57 -7.33 7.39
N LEU A 401 -18.40 -8.59 6.96
CA LEU A 401 -18.97 -9.08 5.70
C LEU A 401 -20.50 -9.04 5.72
N LYS A 402 -21.14 -9.36 6.86
CA LYS A 402 -22.60 -9.32 7.03
C LYS A 402 -23.13 -7.88 7.03
N ASP A 403 -22.34 -6.95 7.56
CA ASP A 403 -22.65 -5.52 7.56
C ASP A 403 -22.36 -4.83 6.22
N THR A 404 -21.80 -5.56 5.25
CA THR A 404 -21.47 -5.04 3.93
C THR A 404 -22.63 -5.25 2.95
N ALA A 405 -23.10 -4.14 2.36
CA ALA A 405 -24.13 -4.16 1.33
C ALA A 405 -23.65 -4.80 0.00
N CYS A 406 -24.60 -5.29 -0.79
CA CYS A 406 -24.34 -5.88 -2.10
C CYS A 406 -23.65 -4.90 -3.07
N SER A 407 -22.70 -5.39 -3.87
CA SER A 407 -21.86 -4.60 -4.79
C SER A 407 -21.06 -3.47 -4.10
N PRO A 408 -20.28 -3.79 -3.05
CA PRO A 408 -19.61 -2.79 -2.22
C PRO A 408 -18.40 -2.15 -2.91
N SER A 409 -18.13 -0.88 -2.56
CA SER A 409 -16.80 -0.28 -2.71
C SER A 409 -15.91 -0.65 -1.51
N PHE A 410 -14.61 -0.38 -1.58
CA PHE A 410 -13.72 -0.53 -0.42
C PHE A 410 -14.14 0.33 0.77
N LEU A 411 -14.80 1.47 0.53
CA LEU A 411 -15.34 2.31 1.60
C LEU A 411 -16.48 1.60 2.34
N ASN A 412 -17.34 0.88 1.61
CA ASN A 412 -18.44 0.14 2.22
C ASN A 412 -17.93 -1.06 3.04
N THR A 413 -16.90 -1.76 2.55
CA THR A 413 -16.30 -2.86 3.30
C THR A 413 -15.54 -2.39 4.54
N ARG A 414 -14.83 -1.27 4.46
CA ARG A 414 -14.22 -0.61 5.61
C ARG A 414 -15.27 -0.32 6.69
N ASP A 415 -16.37 0.30 6.28
CA ASP A 415 -17.46 0.66 7.20
C ASP A 415 -18.09 -0.57 7.85
N GLY A 416 -18.22 -1.69 7.11
CA GLY A 416 -18.66 -2.97 7.66
C GLY A 416 -17.74 -3.49 8.77
N VAL A 417 -16.41 -3.47 8.58
CA VAL A 417 -15.45 -3.89 9.62
C VAL A 417 -15.53 -3.01 10.86
N ILE A 418 -15.69 -1.69 10.68
CA ILE A 418 -15.85 -0.74 11.78
C ILE A 418 -17.16 -0.97 12.53
N GLN A 419 -18.25 -1.26 11.80
CA GLN A 419 -19.54 -1.59 12.38
C GLN A 419 -19.46 -2.86 13.24
N ALA A 420 -18.80 -3.91 12.73
CA ALA A 420 -18.58 -5.13 13.49
C ALA A 420 -17.78 -4.89 14.79
N ALA A 421 -16.80 -3.98 14.79
CA ALA A 421 -16.08 -3.59 16.02
C ALA A 421 -16.98 -2.86 17.04
N MET A 422 -17.90 -2.02 16.56
CA MET A 422 -18.91 -1.39 17.42
C MET A 422 -19.84 -2.43 18.05
N ASP A 423 -20.32 -3.39 17.27
CA ASP A 423 -21.34 -4.34 17.71
C ASP A 423 -20.78 -5.43 18.64
N ASN A 424 -19.54 -5.85 18.44
CA ASN A 424 -18.97 -6.98 19.18
C ASN A 424 -18.15 -6.58 20.42
N HIS A 425 -17.52 -5.40 20.42
CA HIS A 425 -16.69 -4.92 21.55
C HIS A 425 -17.04 -3.48 21.97
N GLY A 426 -18.28 -3.05 21.73
CA GLY A 426 -18.78 -1.75 22.20
C GLY A 426 -18.04 -0.53 21.62
N GLY A 427 -17.30 -0.72 20.52
CA GLY A 427 -16.56 0.34 19.84
C GLY A 427 -15.15 0.60 20.38
N GLU A 428 -14.63 -0.24 21.28
CA GLU A 428 -13.28 -0.11 21.85
C GLU A 428 -12.19 0.08 20.77
N ASP A 429 -12.26 -0.71 19.69
CA ASP A 429 -11.25 -0.72 18.63
C ASP A 429 -11.51 0.24 17.48
N VAL A 430 -12.62 0.99 17.50
CA VAL A 430 -13.05 1.82 16.37
C VAL A 430 -11.96 2.82 15.97
N CYS A 431 -11.30 3.44 16.94
CA CYS A 431 -10.26 4.42 16.66
C CYS A 431 -8.96 3.78 16.18
N LEU A 432 -8.61 2.60 16.70
CA LEU A 432 -7.46 1.83 16.22
C LEU A 432 -7.64 1.41 14.76
N ILE A 433 -8.83 0.90 14.42
CA ILE A 433 -9.20 0.49 13.06
C ILE A 433 -9.26 1.70 12.11
N TRP A 434 -9.84 2.83 12.54
CA TRP A 434 -9.82 4.07 11.75
C TRP A 434 -8.40 4.57 11.49
N ASN A 435 -7.52 4.53 12.48
CA ASN A 435 -6.12 4.92 12.31
C ASN A 435 -5.42 4.04 11.28
N ALA A 436 -5.58 2.72 11.34
CA ALA A 436 -5.00 1.78 10.38
C ALA A 436 -5.53 2.02 8.95
N PHE A 437 -6.85 2.13 8.77
CA PHE A 437 -7.43 2.43 7.47
C PHE A 437 -7.02 3.81 6.96
N ALA A 438 -7.03 4.85 7.80
CA ALA A 438 -6.61 6.19 7.42
C ALA A 438 -5.15 6.22 6.99
N ALA A 439 -4.24 5.54 7.69
CA ALA A 439 -2.84 5.41 7.28
C ALA A 439 -2.69 4.75 5.90
N PHE A 440 -3.55 3.79 5.57
CA PHE A 440 -3.62 3.16 4.24
C PHE A 440 -4.27 4.05 3.16
N GLY A 441 -4.86 5.21 3.53
CA GLY A 441 -5.58 6.09 2.61
C GLY A 441 -7.09 5.82 2.50
N LEU A 442 -7.64 5.00 3.40
CA LEU A 442 -9.07 4.69 3.55
C LEU A 442 -9.73 5.48 4.70
N GLY A 443 -9.25 6.69 5.00
CA GLY A 443 -9.80 7.58 6.02
C GLY A 443 -11.18 8.16 5.68
N THR A 444 -11.74 8.97 6.58
CA THR A 444 -13.09 9.55 6.47
C THR A 444 -13.28 10.44 5.25
N ASN A 445 -12.21 11.05 4.75
CA ASN A 445 -12.20 11.87 3.52
C ASN A 445 -11.75 11.10 2.27
N ALA A 446 -11.57 9.77 2.35
CA ALA A 446 -11.32 8.95 1.18
C ALA A 446 -12.57 8.91 0.30
N SER A 447 -12.38 8.83 -1.02
CA SER A 447 -13.52 8.84 -1.94
C SER A 447 -13.29 7.98 -3.18
N THR A 448 -14.39 7.52 -3.76
CA THR A 448 -14.42 6.87 -5.07
C THR A 448 -15.72 7.25 -5.79
N PRO A 449 -15.71 7.39 -7.14
CA PRO A 449 -16.92 7.72 -7.87
C PRO A 449 -18.06 6.72 -7.69
N SER A 450 -17.73 5.42 -7.60
CA SER A 450 -18.69 4.33 -7.38
C SER A 450 -17.96 3.02 -7.06
N SER A 451 -18.69 2.00 -6.62
CA SER A 451 -18.16 0.64 -6.45
C SER A 451 -17.72 -0.04 -7.76
N SER A 452 -18.13 0.51 -8.91
CA SER A 452 -17.68 0.07 -10.25
C SER A 452 -16.53 0.91 -10.82
N SER A 453 -15.91 1.76 -9.99
CA SER A 453 -14.77 2.59 -10.41
C SER A 453 -13.44 1.94 -10.02
N THR A 454 -12.44 2.05 -10.89
CA THR A 454 -11.04 1.78 -10.53
C THR A 454 -10.36 2.99 -9.89
N THR A 455 -11.07 4.09 -9.61
CA THR A 455 -10.48 5.29 -9.02
C THR A 455 -10.76 5.35 -7.54
N GLY A 456 -9.72 5.28 -6.72
CA GLY A 456 -9.73 5.60 -5.29
C GLY A 456 -8.92 6.86 -5.05
N VAL A 457 -9.43 7.76 -4.21
CA VAL A 457 -8.70 8.94 -3.74
C VAL A 457 -8.37 8.70 -2.28
N ASN A 458 -7.07 8.75 -1.96
CA ASN A 458 -6.60 8.62 -0.59
C ASN A 458 -7.23 9.68 0.31
N GLY A 459 -7.75 9.23 1.45
CA GLY A 459 -8.08 10.07 2.58
C GLY A 459 -7.33 9.59 3.82
N PHE A 460 -6.74 10.52 4.56
CA PHE A 460 -5.95 10.22 5.77
C PHE A 460 -6.61 10.79 7.03
N ALA A 461 -7.78 11.42 6.91
CA ALA A 461 -8.50 11.92 8.07
C ALA A 461 -9.15 10.76 8.84
N ILE A 462 -9.12 10.84 10.17
CA ILE A 462 -9.88 9.97 11.07
C ILE A 462 -11.11 10.73 11.60
N PRO A 463 -12.11 10.06 12.19
CA PRO A 463 -13.18 10.76 12.88
C PRO A 463 -12.61 11.65 14.00
N THR A 464 -13.20 12.82 14.19
CA THR A 464 -12.72 13.78 15.21
C THR A 464 -12.80 13.25 16.64
N PHE A 465 -13.66 12.27 16.90
CA PHE A 465 -13.71 11.58 18.20
C PHE A 465 -12.55 10.59 18.40
N CYS A 466 -11.82 10.23 17.34
CA CYS A 466 -10.61 9.40 17.41
C CYS A 466 -9.32 10.21 17.43
N ASP A 467 -9.40 11.52 17.16
CA ASP A 467 -8.26 12.40 17.33
C ASP A 467 -7.99 12.57 18.83
N ALA A 468 -6.79 12.21 19.28
CA ALA A 468 -6.35 12.45 20.64
C ALA A 468 -5.56 13.76 20.71
N PHE A 469 -4.57 13.92 19.82
CA PHE A 469 -3.70 15.08 19.76
C PHE A 469 -3.43 15.50 18.33
N SER A 470 -3.47 16.80 18.07
CA SER A 470 -2.97 17.39 16.83
C SER A 470 -2.25 18.72 17.08
N THR A 471 -1.42 19.13 16.11
CA THR A 471 -0.75 20.44 16.09
C THR A 471 -0.62 20.92 14.65
N ALA A 472 -0.90 22.20 14.39
CA ALA A 472 -0.72 22.79 13.07
C ALA A 472 0.76 23.04 12.72
N THR A 473 1.62 23.18 13.73
CA THR A 473 3.06 23.46 13.60
C THR A 473 3.84 22.48 14.47
N PRO A 474 4.18 21.29 13.96
CA PRO A 474 4.89 20.27 14.73
C PRO A 474 6.37 20.59 14.93
N ILE A 475 6.92 21.50 14.13
CA ILE A 475 8.32 21.96 14.19
C ILE A 475 8.32 23.46 14.44
N ASP A 476 9.17 23.90 15.37
CA ASP A 476 9.51 25.31 15.57
C ASP A 476 11.02 25.49 15.50
N ALA A 477 11.48 26.64 14.99
CA ALA A 477 12.88 26.95 14.79
C ALA A 477 13.23 28.26 15.49
N ILE A 478 14.14 28.23 16.45
CA ILE A 478 14.43 29.35 17.35
C ILE A 478 15.92 29.70 17.40
N CYS A 479 16.22 30.94 17.80
CA CYS A 479 17.55 31.27 18.30
C CYS A 479 17.69 30.81 19.75
N ALA A 480 18.86 30.29 20.13
CA ALA A 480 19.15 29.88 21.50
C ALA A 480 18.97 31.08 22.45
N GLY A 481 18.06 30.92 23.43
CA GLY A 481 17.65 31.98 24.35
C GLY A 481 16.20 32.41 24.15
N ASP A 482 15.65 32.23 22.94
CA ASP A 482 14.24 32.48 22.66
C ASP A 482 13.37 31.29 23.08
N ALA A 483 12.08 31.55 23.31
CA ALA A 483 11.13 30.50 23.62
C ALA A 483 10.51 29.93 22.33
N ALA A 484 10.34 28.62 22.26
CA ALA A 484 9.53 27.96 21.24
C ALA A 484 8.10 27.77 21.75
N SER A 485 7.12 27.88 20.86
CA SER A 485 5.71 27.82 21.25
C SER A 485 4.88 27.01 20.26
N TYR A 486 4.20 26.00 20.79
CA TYR A 486 3.32 25.11 20.04
C TYR A 486 1.89 25.26 20.56
N THR A 487 0.90 25.08 19.71
CA THR A 487 -0.49 24.85 20.15
C THR A 487 -0.79 23.38 19.94
N VAL A 488 -1.03 22.64 21.03
CA VAL A 488 -1.52 21.27 20.95
C VAL A 488 -3.02 21.27 21.15
N ASP A 489 -3.73 20.74 20.17
CA ASP A 489 -5.16 20.52 20.21
C ASP A 489 -5.42 19.12 20.77
N LEU A 490 -6.35 19.04 21.73
CA LEU A 490 -6.80 17.81 22.36
C LEU A 490 -8.15 17.45 21.76
N GLY A 491 -8.20 16.33 21.06
CA GLY A 491 -9.38 15.87 20.35
C GLY A 491 -10.32 15.01 21.21
N GLY A 492 -11.33 14.43 20.57
CA GLY A 492 -12.43 13.75 21.26
C GLY A 492 -12.09 12.37 21.82
N ALA A 493 -10.89 11.82 21.57
CA ALA A 493 -10.47 10.53 22.13
C ALA A 493 -10.20 10.60 23.64
N PHE A 494 -9.99 11.81 24.17
CA PHE A 494 -9.72 12.05 25.57
C PHE A 494 -11.00 12.05 26.44
N THR A 495 -10.90 11.49 27.65
CA THR A 495 -11.88 11.69 28.72
C THR A 495 -11.41 12.81 29.66
N PRO A 496 -12.01 14.02 29.62
CA PRO A 496 -11.54 15.13 30.43
C PRO A 496 -11.80 14.92 31.94
N PRO A 497 -10.98 15.53 32.83
CA PRO A 497 -9.86 16.41 32.53
C PRO A 497 -8.59 15.67 32.06
N VAL A 498 -7.83 16.31 31.16
CA VAL A 498 -6.55 15.81 30.64
C VAL A 498 -5.39 16.55 31.28
N THR A 499 -4.51 15.83 31.95
CA THR A 499 -3.27 16.35 32.54
C THR A 499 -2.12 16.21 31.55
N LEU A 500 -1.54 17.33 31.14
CA LEU A 500 -0.41 17.36 30.22
C LEU A 500 0.93 17.26 30.96
N SER A 501 1.88 16.55 30.37
CA SER A 501 3.26 16.47 30.83
C SER A 501 4.22 16.31 29.66
N ALA A 502 5.48 16.68 29.82
CA ALA A 502 6.50 16.48 28.80
C ALA A 502 7.88 16.33 29.44
N THR A 503 8.76 15.58 28.77
CA THR A 503 10.19 15.60 29.09
C THR A 503 10.84 16.72 28.28
N PRO A 504 11.47 17.73 28.90
CA PRO A 504 12.04 18.85 28.16
C PRO A 504 13.23 18.42 27.27
N PRO A 505 13.42 19.05 26.10
CA PRO A 505 14.58 18.79 25.27
C PRO A 505 15.86 19.31 25.94
N GLY A 506 16.79 18.41 26.24
CA GLY A 506 18.05 18.76 26.91
C GLY A 506 17.85 19.37 28.29
N SER A 507 18.53 20.49 28.56
CA SER A 507 18.45 21.21 29.85
C SER A 507 17.36 22.29 29.89
N SER A 508 16.47 22.33 28.90
CA SER A 508 15.41 23.34 28.80
C SER A 508 14.26 23.05 29.78
N SER A 509 13.17 23.81 29.69
CA SER A 509 11.98 23.61 30.49
C SER A 509 10.73 23.71 29.63
N VAL A 510 9.75 22.83 29.85
CA VAL A 510 8.46 22.83 29.15
C VAL A 510 7.37 23.29 30.10
N GLY A 511 6.59 24.29 29.69
CA GLY A 511 5.40 24.77 30.38
C GLY A 511 4.15 24.58 29.54
N PHE A 512 3.00 24.52 30.20
CA PHE A 512 1.68 24.41 29.56
C PHE A 512 0.83 25.61 29.94
N GLY A 513 0.10 26.16 28.96
CA GLY A 513 -0.86 27.25 29.19
C GLY A 513 -2.05 26.79 30.02
N THR A 514 -2.83 25.84 29.50
CA THR A 514 -3.98 25.24 30.21
C THR A 514 -3.62 23.82 30.62
N ASN A 515 -3.50 23.55 31.93
CA ASN A 515 -3.23 22.20 32.45
C ASN A 515 -3.77 22.04 33.89
N PRO A 516 -4.71 21.11 34.15
CA PRO A 516 -5.33 20.20 33.18
C PRO A 516 -6.31 20.89 32.23
N VAL A 517 -6.50 20.31 31.05
CA VAL A 517 -7.52 20.70 30.07
C VAL A 517 -8.84 20.02 30.45
N ASN A 518 -9.83 20.81 30.88
CA ASN A 518 -11.05 20.30 31.51
C ASN A 518 -12.20 19.97 30.53
N ALA A 519 -12.03 20.22 29.25
CA ALA A 519 -13.03 19.92 28.22
C ALA A 519 -12.33 19.59 26.91
N VAL A 520 -12.89 18.65 26.16
CA VAL A 520 -12.47 18.32 24.79
C VAL A 520 -13.67 18.44 23.83
N PRO A 521 -13.47 18.90 22.58
CA PRO A 521 -12.21 19.39 22.02
C PRO A 521 -11.72 20.66 22.74
N GLY A 522 -10.41 20.73 22.98
CA GLY A 522 -9.76 21.79 23.74
C GLY A 522 -8.32 21.97 23.26
N SER A 523 -7.59 22.92 23.82
CA SER A 523 -6.18 23.11 23.45
C SER A 523 -5.35 23.65 24.60
N SER A 524 -4.04 23.46 24.50
CA SER A 524 -3.06 24.10 25.36
C SER A 524 -1.88 24.60 24.55
N THR A 525 -1.37 25.77 24.89
CA THR A 525 -0.04 26.19 24.44
C THR A 525 1.02 25.37 25.19
N VAL A 526 2.02 24.88 24.46
CA VAL A 526 3.23 24.24 25.00
C VAL A 526 4.38 25.20 24.74
N THR A 527 5.08 25.64 25.78
CA THR A 527 6.17 26.61 25.66
C THR A 527 7.47 26.00 26.16
N VAL A 528 8.47 25.96 25.29
CA VAL A 528 9.85 25.56 25.65
C VAL A 528 10.63 26.82 26.00
N THR A 529 11.19 26.86 27.21
CA THR A 529 11.96 28.00 27.74
C THR A 529 13.32 27.52 28.24
N ASN A 530 14.18 28.44 28.70
CA ASN A 530 15.55 28.14 29.15
C ASN A 530 16.40 27.45 28.06
N THR A 531 16.24 27.89 26.80
CA THR A 531 16.89 27.29 25.63
C THR A 531 18.33 27.77 25.39
N GLY A 532 18.80 28.79 26.13
CA GLY A 532 20.10 29.44 25.89
C GLY A 532 21.33 28.55 26.09
N SER A 533 21.21 27.42 26.78
CA SER A 533 22.29 26.43 26.95
C SER A 533 22.17 25.22 26.02
N LEU A 534 21.13 25.17 25.17
CA LEU A 534 20.99 24.13 24.16
C LEU A 534 22.03 24.35 23.06
N ALA A 535 22.73 23.28 22.68
CA ALA A 535 23.59 23.29 21.52
C ALA A 535 22.76 23.43 20.24
N SER A 536 23.37 23.97 19.18
CA SER A 536 22.69 24.05 17.89
C SER A 536 22.36 22.65 17.37
N GLY A 537 21.16 22.48 16.84
CA GLY A 537 20.71 21.24 16.22
C GLY A 537 19.25 20.92 16.50
N PRO A 538 18.77 19.80 15.93
CA PRO A 538 17.42 19.32 16.12
C PRO A 538 17.27 18.66 17.50
N TYR A 539 16.15 18.92 18.15
CA TYR A 539 15.69 18.24 19.35
C TYR A 539 14.29 17.69 19.09
N THR A 540 13.99 16.54 19.66
CA THR A 540 12.64 16.00 19.71
C THR A 540 12.21 15.87 21.16
N PHE A 541 10.94 16.14 21.43
CA PHE A 541 10.34 15.91 22.73
C PHE A 541 8.89 15.48 22.60
N THR A 542 8.38 14.82 23.63
CA THR A 542 7.03 14.25 23.62
C THR A 542 6.17 14.94 24.66
N VAL A 543 4.97 15.35 24.25
CA VAL A 543 3.90 15.80 25.14
C VAL A 543 2.97 14.61 25.36
N ASN A 544 2.72 14.27 26.63
CA ASN A 544 1.81 13.22 27.05
C ASN A 544 0.56 13.85 27.67
N GLY A 545 -0.61 13.29 27.40
CA GLY A 545 -1.88 13.63 28.04
C GLY A 545 -2.43 12.42 28.77
N LEU A 546 -2.53 12.52 30.10
CA LEU A 546 -3.21 11.54 30.95
C LEU A 546 -4.62 12.00 31.25
N ASP A 547 -5.60 11.21 30.85
CA ASP A 547 -7.02 11.55 30.97
C ASP A 547 -7.66 10.97 32.24
N ALA A 548 -8.94 11.29 32.49
CA ALA A 548 -9.65 10.85 33.68
C ALA A 548 -10.01 9.35 33.68
N ALA A 549 -9.99 8.71 32.51
CA ALA A 549 -10.16 7.28 32.34
C ALA A 549 -8.82 6.50 32.46
N SER A 550 -7.72 7.20 32.76
CA SER A 550 -6.36 6.67 32.81
C SER A 550 -5.78 6.28 31.44
N ASN A 551 -6.38 6.77 30.35
CA ASN A 551 -5.77 6.67 29.02
C ASN A 551 -4.61 7.65 28.93
N ASN A 552 -3.54 7.23 28.25
CA ASN A 552 -2.38 8.07 28.01
C ASN A 552 -2.11 8.15 26.51
N PHE A 553 -2.28 9.33 25.94
CA PHE A 553 -1.94 9.62 24.54
C PHE A 553 -0.71 10.51 24.50
N SER A 554 -0.01 10.54 23.36
CA SER A 554 1.19 11.35 23.22
C SER A 554 1.35 11.92 21.82
N ILE A 555 1.96 13.10 21.73
CA ILE A 555 2.37 13.74 20.47
C ILE A 555 3.85 14.13 20.52
N GLY A 556 4.59 13.81 19.46
CA GLY A 556 5.96 14.26 19.26
C GLY A 556 6.00 15.66 18.67
N LEU A 557 6.92 16.49 19.17
CA LEU A 557 7.20 17.84 18.68
C LEU A 557 8.70 17.99 18.44
N ASP A 558 9.06 18.72 17.39
CA ASP A 558 10.44 18.98 17.01
C ASP A 558 10.81 20.44 17.26
N LEU A 559 12.05 20.66 17.66
CA LEU A 559 12.62 21.96 17.96
C LEU A 559 14.00 22.08 17.32
N ASP A 560 14.15 22.99 16.36
CA ASP A 560 15.44 23.33 15.79
C ASP A 560 16.04 24.56 16.50
N VAL A 561 17.17 24.36 17.17
CA VAL A 561 17.87 25.43 17.89
C VAL A 561 19.08 25.90 17.10
N PHE A 562 19.18 27.22 16.92
CA PHE A 562 20.34 27.89 16.33
C PHE A 562 21.09 28.68 17.39
N ALA A 563 22.38 28.43 17.57
CA ALA A 563 23.17 29.09 18.62
C ALA A 563 23.70 30.48 18.21
N ALA A 564 23.68 30.81 16.91
CA ALA A 564 24.17 32.06 16.36
C ALA A 564 23.57 32.30 14.96
N ILE A 565 23.72 33.52 14.43
CA ILE A 565 23.46 33.80 13.01
C ILE A 565 24.36 32.92 12.10
N PRO A 566 23.98 32.68 10.84
CA PRO A 566 24.79 31.86 9.94
C PRO A 566 26.12 32.51 9.58
N GLU A 567 27.04 31.69 9.06
CA GLU A 567 28.23 32.19 8.38
C GLU A 567 27.89 32.73 6.97
N THR A 568 28.82 33.45 6.35
CA THR A 568 28.67 33.89 4.95
C THR A 568 28.82 32.72 3.99
N THR A 569 28.26 32.84 2.78
CA THR A 569 28.41 31.84 1.71
C THR A 569 29.28 32.34 0.54
N ALA A 570 29.85 31.39 -0.23
CA ALA A 570 30.57 31.66 -1.47
C ALA A 570 29.73 31.26 -2.69
N LEU A 571 29.64 32.16 -3.66
CA LEU A 571 28.94 31.93 -4.92
C LEU A 571 29.76 31.03 -5.85
N THR A 572 29.09 30.14 -6.58
CA THR A 572 29.77 29.19 -7.50
C THR A 572 29.33 29.35 -8.94
N SER A 573 28.04 29.55 -9.21
CA SER A 573 27.51 29.71 -10.57
C SER A 573 26.32 30.68 -10.61
N PRO A 574 26.20 31.55 -11.63
CA PRO A 574 27.16 31.81 -12.69
C PRO A 574 28.48 32.35 -12.15
N ALA A 575 29.61 31.98 -12.79
CA ALA A 575 30.93 32.45 -12.38
C ALA A 575 31.04 33.97 -12.49
N ASN A 576 31.82 34.61 -11.61
CA ASN A 576 31.95 36.07 -11.61
C ASN A 576 32.44 36.61 -12.96
N GLY A 577 31.67 37.52 -13.57
CA GLY A 577 31.95 38.10 -14.88
C GLY A 577 31.57 37.20 -16.06
N SER A 578 30.80 36.12 -15.86
CA SER A 578 30.39 35.23 -16.94
C SER A 578 29.50 35.96 -17.96
N ASN A 579 29.75 35.74 -19.25
CA ASN A 579 28.87 36.20 -20.33
C ASN A 579 28.09 35.02 -20.90
N GLY A 580 26.89 35.28 -21.40
CA GLY A 580 26.07 34.25 -22.04
C GLY A 580 25.23 33.43 -21.06
N ALA A 581 24.98 33.92 -19.84
CA ALA A 581 24.08 33.23 -18.91
C ALA A 581 22.65 33.19 -19.49
N LEU A 582 21.92 32.08 -19.31
CA LEU A 582 20.53 31.98 -19.73
C LEU A 582 19.65 33.08 -19.07
N LEU A 583 18.48 33.36 -19.64
CA LEU A 583 17.55 34.36 -19.07
C LEU A 583 16.93 33.92 -17.73
N ARG A 584 16.96 32.62 -17.45
CA ARG A 584 16.55 32.00 -16.19
C ARG A 584 17.74 31.21 -15.62
N PRO A 585 18.82 31.89 -15.20
CA PRO A 585 20.02 31.17 -14.77
C PRO A 585 19.72 30.38 -13.49
N THR A 586 20.37 29.22 -13.36
CA THR A 586 20.46 28.52 -12.08
C THR A 586 21.62 29.09 -11.28
N LEU A 587 21.28 29.72 -10.16
CA LEU A 587 22.23 30.29 -9.22
C LEU A 587 22.64 29.21 -8.21
N SER A 588 23.92 29.08 -7.90
CA SER A 588 24.44 28.08 -6.97
C SER A 588 25.53 28.65 -6.07
N TRP A 589 25.60 28.16 -4.83
CA TRP A 589 26.53 28.61 -3.80
C TRP A 589 26.93 27.45 -2.88
N THR A 590 27.87 27.69 -1.96
CA THR A 590 28.27 26.70 -0.96
C THR A 590 27.35 26.73 0.26
N ALA A 591 27.09 25.60 0.92
CA ALA A 591 26.35 25.59 2.17
C ALA A 591 27.06 26.46 3.23
N ALA A 592 26.31 27.36 3.88
CA ALA A 592 26.79 28.14 5.02
C ALA A 592 26.50 27.41 6.33
N ALA A 593 27.45 27.41 7.26
CA ALA A 593 27.23 26.84 8.58
C ALA A 593 26.11 27.60 9.33
N ASN A 594 25.25 26.86 10.02
CA ASN A 594 24.07 27.35 10.75
C ASN A 594 22.97 28.04 9.90
N ALA A 595 23.00 27.91 8.57
CA ALA A 595 21.93 28.45 7.72
C ALA A 595 20.70 27.54 7.73
N ALA A 596 19.52 28.13 7.95
CA ALA A 596 18.22 27.47 7.77
C ALA A 596 17.64 27.77 6.37
N GLY A 597 18.04 28.89 5.77
CA GLY A 597 17.66 29.31 4.44
C GLY A 597 18.57 30.40 3.88
N TYR A 598 18.27 30.85 2.67
CA TYR A 598 19.04 31.83 1.93
C TYR A 598 18.11 32.79 1.21
N THR A 599 18.44 34.08 1.20
CA THR A 599 17.81 35.07 0.33
C THR A 599 18.73 35.34 -0.85
N VAL A 600 18.21 35.22 -2.06
CA VAL A 600 18.94 35.37 -3.31
C VAL A 600 18.47 36.65 -4.00
N ASP A 601 19.38 37.57 -4.28
CA ASP A 601 19.07 38.84 -4.95
C ASP A 601 19.81 38.95 -6.29
N ILE A 602 19.13 39.49 -7.31
CA ILE A 602 19.72 39.94 -8.58
C ILE A 602 19.32 41.39 -8.83
N ALA A 603 20.28 42.24 -9.15
CA ALA A 603 20.09 43.67 -9.40
C ALA A 603 20.78 44.14 -10.68
N THR A 604 20.34 45.28 -11.21
CA THR A 604 20.98 45.95 -12.36
C THR A 604 22.13 46.89 -11.98
N ASP A 605 22.38 47.07 -10.69
CA ASP A 605 23.44 47.93 -10.14
C ASP A 605 24.19 47.23 -8.99
N ALA A 606 25.45 47.62 -8.79
CA ALA A 606 26.34 47.02 -7.79
C ALA A 606 25.92 47.29 -6.34
N GLU A 607 25.15 48.34 -6.10
CA GLU A 607 24.67 48.75 -4.77
C GLU A 607 23.36 48.02 -4.38
N PHE A 608 22.82 47.18 -5.27
CA PHE A 608 21.54 46.48 -5.09
C PHE A 608 20.37 47.43 -4.77
N THR A 609 20.38 48.62 -5.38
CA THR A 609 19.27 49.59 -5.25
C THR A 609 18.13 49.31 -6.23
N ALA A 610 18.40 48.62 -7.34
CA ALA A 610 17.45 48.18 -8.35
C ALA A 610 17.46 46.64 -8.47
N ILE A 611 16.92 45.99 -7.44
CA ILE A 611 16.70 44.52 -7.43
C ILE A 611 15.60 44.18 -8.44
N VAL A 612 15.93 43.32 -9.39
CA VAL A 612 15.01 42.80 -10.42
C VAL A 612 14.51 41.40 -10.11
N TYR A 613 15.18 40.69 -9.20
CA TYR A 613 14.77 39.36 -8.73
C TYR A 613 15.17 39.17 -7.27
N THR A 614 14.25 38.67 -6.45
CA THR A 614 14.55 38.21 -5.09
C THR A 614 13.78 36.94 -4.79
N ALA A 615 14.41 35.99 -4.11
CA ALA A 615 13.78 34.72 -3.74
C ALA A 615 14.38 34.15 -2.46
N ASN A 616 13.61 33.32 -1.75
CA ASN A 616 14.09 32.52 -0.63
C ASN A 616 14.33 31.08 -1.10
N ALA A 617 15.43 30.48 -0.65
CA ALA A 617 15.81 29.10 -0.95
C ALA A 617 16.20 28.36 0.33
N THR A 618 15.84 27.07 0.42
CA THR A 618 16.24 26.17 1.53
C THR A 618 17.46 25.31 1.17
N GLY A 619 17.77 25.17 -0.12
CA GLY A 619 18.96 24.49 -0.62
C GLY A 619 20.09 25.44 -0.98
N THR A 620 21.13 24.92 -1.66
CA THR A 620 22.30 25.68 -2.11
C THR A 620 22.27 26.04 -3.60
N SER A 621 21.09 25.96 -4.21
CA SER A 621 20.86 26.31 -5.60
C SER A 621 19.44 26.82 -5.78
N HIS A 622 19.24 27.71 -6.75
CA HIS A 622 17.96 28.32 -7.07
C HIS A 622 17.90 28.74 -8.54
N THR A 623 16.90 28.24 -9.27
CA THR A 623 16.65 28.65 -10.66
C THR A 623 15.72 29.85 -10.71
N VAL A 624 16.14 30.90 -11.40
CA VAL A 624 15.33 32.10 -11.60
C VAL A 624 14.05 31.75 -12.34
N THR A 625 12.90 32.14 -11.78
CA THR A 625 11.58 31.73 -12.29
C THR A 625 11.00 32.65 -13.37
N SER A 626 11.57 33.84 -13.54
CA SER A 626 11.14 34.85 -14.52
C SER A 626 12.28 35.23 -15.46
N ASN A 627 11.98 35.45 -16.74
CA ASN A 627 13.00 35.89 -17.70
C ASN A 627 13.63 37.22 -17.27
N LEU A 628 14.95 37.23 -17.13
CA LEU A 628 15.76 38.44 -17.12
C LEU A 628 15.83 39.05 -18.52
N SER A 629 16.15 40.33 -18.63
CA SER A 629 16.35 40.98 -19.93
C SER A 629 17.57 40.39 -20.63
N ALA A 630 17.47 40.12 -21.94
CA ALA A 630 18.57 39.60 -22.75
C ALA A 630 19.70 40.61 -22.90
N ASN A 631 20.93 40.12 -23.14
CA ASN A 631 22.13 40.94 -23.34
C ASN A 631 22.32 42.05 -22.28
N THR A 632 22.02 41.74 -21.02
CA THR A 632 22.01 42.70 -19.91
C THR A 632 22.93 42.20 -18.79
N GLY A 633 23.77 43.10 -18.28
CA GLY A 633 24.65 42.83 -17.14
C GLY A 633 23.89 42.93 -15.81
N TYR A 634 24.09 41.95 -14.94
CA TYR A 634 23.47 41.84 -13.63
C TYR A 634 24.51 41.61 -12.53
N PHE A 635 24.15 42.01 -11.32
CA PHE A 635 24.86 41.76 -10.07
C PHE A 635 24.00 40.81 -9.24
N TRP A 636 24.61 39.81 -8.60
CA TRP A 636 23.87 38.89 -7.74
C TRP A 636 24.64 38.54 -6.47
N ARG A 637 23.87 38.24 -5.41
CA ARG A 637 24.39 37.87 -4.09
C ARG A 637 23.43 36.93 -3.38
N VAL A 638 23.95 36.23 -2.38
CA VAL A 638 23.17 35.33 -1.52
C VAL A 638 23.41 35.72 -0.05
N THR A 639 22.33 35.83 0.72
CA THR A 639 22.36 36.13 2.16
C THR A 639 21.81 34.95 2.94
N PRO A 640 22.68 34.13 3.58
CA PRO A 640 22.25 33.08 4.49
C PRO A 640 21.46 33.65 5.67
N ASN A 641 20.43 32.95 6.12
CA ASN A 641 19.61 33.36 7.26
C ASN A 641 19.14 32.16 8.10
N ASN A 642 18.84 32.45 9.37
CA ASN A 642 18.20 31.54 10.31
C ASN A 642 17.39 32.37 11.34
N PRO A 643 16.72 31.74 12.32
CA PRO A 643 15.95 32.45 13.35
C PRO A 643 16.74 33.45 14.21
N CYS A 644 18.06 33.29 14.37
CA CYS A 644 18.91 34.29 15.03
C CYS A 644 19.10 35.57 14.20
N GLY A 645 18.82 35.51 12.90
CA GLY A 645 18.93 36.61 11.96
C GLY A 645 19.71 36.29 10.69
N PRO A 646 19.78 37.24 9.75
CA PRO A 646 20.58 37.10 8.54
C PRO A 646 22.08 37.27 8.82
N ALA A 647 22.89 36.52 8.09
CA ALA A 647 24.33 36.74 7.98
C ALA A 647 24.64 37.97 7.09
N ALA A 648 25.93 38.28 6.94
CA ALA A 648 26.34 39.18 5.87
C ALA A 648 26.13 38.53 4.50
N ALA A 649 25.72 39.33 3.50
CA ALA A 649 25.62 38.85 2.13
C ALA A 649 26.97 38.36 1.59
N SER A 650 26.94 37.39 0.68
CA SER A 650 28.11 36.93 -0.05
C SER A 650 28.81 38.09 -0.78
N SER A 651 30.06 37.86 -1.21
CA SER A 651 30.67 38.71 -2.22
C SER A 651 29.80 38.74 -3.49
N THR A 652 29.57 39.93 -4.04
CA THR A 652 28.79 40.11 -5.27
C THR A 652 29.50 39.50 -6.48
N PHE A 653 28.79 38.67 -7.23
CA PHE A 653 29.23 38.24 -8.57
C PHE A 653 28.44 39.00 -9.64
N THR A 654 29.04 39.13 -10.82
CA THR A 654 28.34 39.66 -12.00
C THR A 654 28.16 38.60 -13.07
N PHE A 655 27.15 38.76 -13.91
CA PHE A 655 27.00 38.00 -15.16
C PHE A 655 26.25 38.82 -16.20
N THR A 656 26.46 38.52 -17.48
CA THR A 656 25.69 39.09 -18.59
C THR A 656 24.82 38.00 -19.19
N THR A 657 23.52 38.27 -19.32
CA THR A 657 22.60 37.34 -19.98
C THR A 657 22.91 37.20 -21.47
N VAL A 658 22.61 36.04 -22.04
CA VAL A 658 22.76 35.73 -23.45
C VAL A 658 21.95 36.68 -24.32
N ASN A 659 22.44 36.94 -25.54
CA ASN A 659 21.67 37.62 -26.56
C ASN A 659 20.74 36.61 -27.24
N LEU A 660 19.42 36.81 -27.13
CA LEU A 660 18.45 35.96 -27.81
C LEU A 660 18.13 36.49 -29.21
N ILE A 661 18.13 35.58 -30.17
CA ILE A 661 17.68 35.84 -31.54
C ILE A 661 16.36 35.09 -31.71
N CYS A 662 15.25 35.82 -31.70
CA CYS A 662 13.90 35.25 -31.59
C CYS A 662 13.08 35.40 -32.86
N ALA A 663 12.18 34.44 -33.08
CA ALA A 663 11.06 34.56 -33.98
C ALA A 663 9.76 34.26 -33.23
N THR A 664 8.75 35.11 -33.43
CA THR A 664 7.42 34.99 -32.81
C THR A 664 6.37 34.73 -33.90
N PRO A 665 6.38 33.56 -34.53
CA PRO A 665 5.59 33.31 -35.73
C PRO A 665 4.09 33.20 -35.43
N ASN A 666 3.72 32.94 -34.17
CA ASN A 666 2.35 32.64 -33.75
C ASN A 666 1.69 31.60 -34.68
N LEU A 667 2.39 30.50 -34.90
CA LEU A 667 2.10 29.54 -35.95
C LEU A 667 1.30 28.36 -35.41
N ALA A 668 0.09 28.16 -35.94
CA ALA A 668 -0.75 27.03 -35.57
C ALA A 668 -0.07 25.70 -35.93
N ILE A 669 -0.03 24.78 -34.97
CA ILE A 669 0.51 23.44 -35.16
C ILE A 669 -0.62 22.56 -35.72
N PRO A 670 -0.43 21.89 -36.87
CA PRO A 670 -1.47 21.08 -37.48
C PRO A 670 -1.65 19.76 -36.72
N ASP A 671 -2.90 19.51 -36.27
CA ASP A 671 -3.33 18.29 -35.58
C ASP A 671 -3.09 17.01 -36.42
N ASN A 672 -2.59 15.96 -35.79
CA ASN A 672 -2.27 14.66 -36.37
C ASN A 672 -1.56 14.71 -37.74
N ASN A 673 -0.57 15.58 -37.87
CA ASN A 673 0.19 15.77 -39.10
C ASN A 673 1.69 15.68 -38.84
N THR A 674 2.23 14.49 -39.11
CA THR A 674 3.66 14.17 -38.95
C THR A 674 4.59 15.01 -39.85
N THR A 675 4.07 15.65 -40.91
CA THR A 675 4.86 16.60 -41.72
C THR A 675 5.07 17.93 -40.98
N GLY A 676 4.12 18.29 -40.11
CA GLY A 676 4.17 19.48 -39.29
C GLY A 676 4.08 20.79 -40.07
N VAL A 677 4.52 21.85 -39.41
CA VAL A 677 4.61 23.21 -39.91
C VAL A 677 6.00 23.78 -39.64
N THR A 678 6.49 24.67 -40.51
CA THR A 678 7.83 25.23 -40.41
C THR A 678 7.82 26.74 -40.34
N THR A 679 8.76 27.31 -39.60
CA THR A 679 9.06 28.75 -39.61
C THR A 679 10.56 28.98 -39.71
N ASP A 680 10.94 30.01 -40.47
CA ASP A 680 12.31 30.36 -40.75
C ASP A 680 12.68 31.68 -40.06
N MET A 681 13.91 31.74 -39.56
CA MET A 681 14.54 32.94 -39.02
C MET A 681 15.88 33.14 -39.73
N VAL A 682 16.07 34.32 -40.31
CA VAL A 682 17.34 34.69 -40.95
C VAL A 682 18.22 35.42 -39.94
N VAL A 683 19.37 34.84 -39.65
CA VAL A 683 20.36 35.41 -38.73
C VAL A 683 21.48 36.04 -39.56
N ALA A 684 21.67 37.36 -39.42
CA ALA A 684 22.70 38.10 -40.13
C ALA A 684 24.06 38.09 -39.40
N THR A 685 24.06 37.79 -38.11
CA THR A 685 25.28 37.81 -37.27
C THR A 685 26.16 36.62 -37.62
N THR A 686 27.37 36.91 -38.10
CA THR A 686 28.40 35.91 -38.39
C THR A 686 29.18 35.53 -37.14
N GLY A 687 29.61 34.28 -37.03
CA GLY A 687 30.49 33.82 -35.96
C GLY A 687 30.36 32.32 -35.72
N ALA A 688 31.48 31.64 -35.49
CA ALA A 688 31.47 30.22 -35.17
C ALA A 688 30.80 29.98 -33.80
N LEU A 689 29.79 29.12 -33.79
CA LEU A 689 29.12 28.68 -32.57
C LEU A 689 30.11 27.89 -31.71
N SER A 690 30.30 28.33 -30.47
CA SER A 690 30.99 27.55 -29.44
C SER A 690 29.99 26.78 -28.57
N ASP A 691 28.76 27.27 -28.48
CA ASP A 691 27.64 26.67 -27.77
C ASP A 691 26.31 27.23 -28.32
N LEU A 692 25.21 26.50 -28.16
CA LEU A 692 23.88 26.89 -28.61
C LEU A 692 22.80 26.28 -27.72
N SER A 693 22.01 27.13 -27.05
CA SER A 693 20.74 26.73 -26.44
C SER A 693 19.54 27.19 -27.28
N LEU A 694 18.40 26.51 -27.17
CA LEU A 694 17.16 26.82 -27.89
C LEU A 694 16.03 27.07 -26.89
N THR A 695 15.37 28.23 -26.94
CA THR A 695 14.15 28.47 -26.14
C THR A 695 12.90 28.21 -26.97
N LEU A 696 11.88 27.62 -26.36
CA LEU A 696 10.59 27.31 -26.99
C LEU A 696 9.43 27.71 -26.11
N LYS A 697 8.48 28.44 -26.70
CA LYS A 697 7.19 28.76 -26.09
C LYS A 697 6.04 28.30 -26.96
N VAL A 698 5.28 27.34 -26.46
CA VAL A 698 4.24 26.62 -27.19
C VAL A 698 2.99 26.56 -26.33
N THR A 699 1.83 26.89 -26.90
CA THR A 699 0.55 26.54 -26.30
C THR A 699 0.05 25.24 -26.92
N HIS A 700 -0.29 24.23 -26.13
CA HIS A 700 -0.84 22.93 -26.59
C HIS A 700 -1.54 22.23 -25.43
N THR A 701 -2.63 21.50 -25.69
CA THR A 701 -3.41 20.77 -24.67
C THR A 701 -2.90 19.37 -24.35
N TYR A 702 -1.89 18.91 -25.10
CA TYR A 702 -1.21 17.64 -24.84
C TYR A 702 0.21 17.68 -25.42
N VAL A 703 1.22 17.97 -24.60
CA VAL A 703 2.59 18.17 -25.13
C VAL A 703 3.27 16.88 -25.60
N GLY A 704 2.80 15.71 -25.13
CA GLY A 704 3.31 14.39 -25.49
C GLY A 704 3.13 13.97 -26.94
N ASP A 705 2.41 14.74 -27.75
CA ASP A 705 2.22 14.46 -29.19
C ASP A 705 3.18 15.23 -30.09
N LEU A 706 3.90 16.19 -29.50
CA LEU A 706 4.70 17.14 -30.24
C LEU A 706 6.11 16.63 -30.53
N ILE A 707 6.56 16.88 -31.76
CA ILE A 707 7.95 16.72 -32.17
C ILE A 707 8.45 18.07 -32.70
N PHE A 708 9.60 18.52 -32.19
CA PHE A 708 10.29 19.71 -32.68
C PHE A 708 11.66 19.36 -33.26
N ARG A 709 11.96 19.92 -34.43
CA ARG A 709 13.26 19.77 -35.10
C ARG A 709 13.85 21.14 -35.44
N LEU A 710 15.08 21.38 -35.02
CA LEU A 710 15.84 22.56 -35.38
C LEU A 710 16.76 22.22 -36.57
N THR A 711 16.78 23.08 -37.58
CA THR A 711 17.57 22.92 -38.81
C THR A 711 18.35 24.20 -39.12
N HIS A 712 19.64 24.07 -39.38
CA HIS A 712 20.41 25.12 -40.05
C HIS A 712 20.38 24.86 -41.56
N VAL A 713 19.58 25.65 -42.28
CA VAL A 713 19.19 25.37 -43.69
C VAL A 713 20.39 25.40 -44.63
N THR A 714 21.35 26.29 -44.37
CA THR A 714 22.54 26.46 -45.20
C THR A 714 23.46 25.24 -45.16
N THR A 715 23.66 24.64 -43.98
CA THR A 715 24.54 23.48 -43.79
C THR A 715 23.79 22.15 -43.92
N GLY A 716 22.46 22.17 -43.82
CA GLY A 716 21.61 20.98 -43.86
C GLY A 716 21.56 20.21 -42.53
N THR A 717 22.25 20.66 -41.49
CA THR A 717 22.24 20.02 -40.17
C THR A 717 20.86 20.14 -39.53
N THR A 718 20.31 19.03 -39.05
CA THR A 718 19.01 18.97 -38.38
C THR A 718 19.10 18.13 -37.11
N VAL A 719 18.52 18.61 -36.02
CA VAL A 719 18.48 17.97 -34.70
C VAL A 719 17.03 17.88 -34.24
N THR A 720 16.58 16.70 -33.80
CA THR A 720 15.30 16.55 -33.10
C THR A 720 15.50 16.97 -31.65
N VAL A 721 14.91 18.09 -31.26
CA VAL A 721 15.16 18.71 -29.96
C VAL A 721 14.11 18.29 -28.92
N ILE A 722 12.89 17.99 -29.37
CA ILE A 722 11.80 17.40 -28.59
C ILE A 722 11.19 16.27 -29.42
N ASP A 723 10.97 15.09 -28.83
CA ASP A 723 10.31 13.95 -29.46
C ASP A 723 9.31 13.29 -28.50
N ARG A 724 8.08 13.81 -28.46
CA ARG A 724 6.98 13.26 -27.65
C ARG A 724 7.34 13.07 -26.17
N PRO A 725 7.56 14.17 -25.40
CA PRO A 725 7.96 14.09 -24.00
C PRO A 725 7.09 13.12 -23.20
N GLY A 726 7.70 12.28 -22.36
CA GLY A 726 7.01 11.29 -21.52
C GLY A 726 6.57 10.02 -22.24
N TYR A 727 6.78 9.90 -23.55
CA TYR A 727 6.26 8.78 -24.34
C TYR A 727 6.98 7.47 -24.06
N THR A 728 8.30 7.53 -23.91
CA THR A 728 9.12 6.33 -23.60
C THR A 728 8.78 5.67 -22.26
N GLY A 729 8.22 6.42 -21.30
CA GLY A 729 7.80 5.89 -19.99
C GLY A 729 6.33 5.47 -19.91
N SER A 730 5.42 6.22 -20.52
CA SER A 730 3.96 6.02 -20.41
C SER A 730 3.32 5.30 -21.60
N GLY A 731 3.98 5.28 -22.76
CA GLY A 731 3.41 4.85 -24.04
C GLY A 731 2.42 5.84 -24.68
N PHE A 732 2.06 6.93 -23.97
CA PHE A 732 1.09 7.94 -24.42
C PHE A 732 1.65 9.36 -24.47
N GLY A 733 2.82 9.61 -23.87
CA GLY A 733 3.38 10.96 -23.78
C GLY A 733 2.81 11.74 -22.59
N CYS A 734 3.39 12.90 -22.32
CA CYS A 734 2.99 13.81 -21.26
C CYS A 734 1.67 14.49 -21.60
N SER A 735 0.66 14.24 -20.78
CA SER A 735 -0.71 14.76 -20.95
C SER A 735 -0.92 16.19 -20.45
N GLY A 736 0.15 16.90 -20.09
CA GLY A 736 0.04 18.26 -19.57
C GLY A 736 0.01 19.32 -20.68
N ASP A 737 -0.36 20.54 -20.27
CA ASP A 737 -0.52 21.67 -21.18
C ASP A 737 0.75 22.53 -21.29
N ASN A 738 1.06 22.98 -22.50
CA ASN A 738 2.02 24.03 -22.83
C ASN A 738 3.51 23.74 -22.53
N ILE A 739 4.39 24.38 -23.30
CA ILE A 739 5.85 24.34 -23.14
C ILE A 739 6.37 25.77 -23.02
N ASP A 740 7.19 26.06 -22.00
CA ASP A 740 7.99 27.29 -21.86
C ASP A 740 9.38 26.92 -21.33
N THR A 741 10.23 26.40 -22.22
CA THR A 741 11.47 25.74 -21.84
C THR A 741 12.67 26.28 -22.60
N THR A 742 13.85 26.15 -22.00
CA THR A 742 15.15 26.24 -22.67
C THR A 742 15.71 24.82 -22.85
N LEU A 743 16.26 24.54 -24.03
CA LEU A 743 16.94 23.30 -24.34
C LEU A 743 18.44 23.58 -24.43
N ASP A 744 19.21 22.89 -23.60
CA ASP A 744 20.62 23.14 -23.37
C ASP A 744 21.36 21.82 -23.12
N ASP A 745 22.45 21.56 -23.83
CA ASP A 745 23.12 20.24 -23.80
C ASP A 745 23.73 19.93 -22.42
N GLU A 746 24.06 20.96 -21.66
CA GLU A 746 24.64 20.92 -20.33
C GLU A 746 23.61 20.69 -19.20
N ALA A 747 22.32 20.71 -19.53
CA ALA A 747 21.27 20.50 -18.55
C ALA A 747 21.28 19.05 -18.02
N ALA A 748 21.09 18.89 -16.71
CA ALA A 748 21.25 17.59 -16.04
C ALA A 748 20.16 16.57 -16.38
N SER A 749 18.97 17.02 -16.77
CA SER A 749 17.79 16.19 -17.03
C SER A 749 17.24 16.43 -18.43
N THR A 750 16.80 15.34 -19.08
CA THR A 750 16.29 15.38 -20.45
C THR A 750 14.87 15.96 -20.50
N VAL A 751 14.55 16.65 -21.59
CA VAL A 751 13.17 17.13 -21.86
C VAL A 751 12.19 15.95 -22.00
N GLU A 752 12.69 14.80 -22.46
CA GLU A 752 11.92 13.55 -22.61
C GLU A 752 11.29 13.06 -21.30
N SER A 753 11.89 13.38 -20.16
CA SER A 753 11.42 12.91 -18.84
C SER A 753 10.49 13.89 -18.12
N GLN A 754 10.09 15.00 -18.77
CA GLN A 754 9.37 16.09 -18.11
C GLN A 754 7.86 16.03 -18.32
N CYS A 755 7.10 16.13 -17.22
CA CYS A 755 5.66 16.29 -17.22
C CYS A 755 5.16 16.84 -15.86
N ALA A 756 5.28 18.15 -15.62
CA ALA A 756 4.86 18.75 -14.37
C ALA A 756 3.33 18.95 -14.30
N SER A 757 2.75 18.95 -13.11
CA SER A 757 1.32 19.23 -12.90
C SER A 757 0.94 20.71 -13.04
N SER A 758 1.92 21.61 -13.17
CA SER A 758 1.71 23.03 -13.44
C SER A 758 1.46 23.29 -14.92
N VAL A 759 0.95 24.49 -15.24
CA VAL A 759 0.86 24.99 -16.62
C VAL A 759 1.77 26.22 -16.73
N PRO A 760 2.82 26.21 -17.60
CA PRO A 760 3.21 25.13 -18.52
C PRO A 760 3.69 23.86 -17.81
N THR A 761 3.42 22.70 -18.42
CA THR A 761 3.81 21.39 -17.90
C THR A 761 5.29 21.10 -18.12
N ILE A 762 5.88 21.65 -19.18
CA ILE A 762 7.34 21.66 -19.39
C ILE A 762 7.81 23.10 -19.25
N PHE A 763 8.53 23.39 -18.17
CA PHE A 763 9.15 24.68 -17.92
C PHE A 763 10.52 24.53 -17.25
N GLY A 764 11.46 25.42 -17.56
CA GLY A 764 12.83 25.37 -17.05
C GLY A 764 13.87 25.15 -18.13
N THR A 765 14.98 24.48 -17.79
CA THR A 765 16.08 24.16 -18.71
C THR A 765 16.35 22.66 -18.71
N PHE A 766 16.33 22.03 -19.89
CA PHE A 766 16.48 20.58 -20.04
C PHE A 766 17.38 20.23 -21.22
N SER A 767 17.98 19.03 -21.21
CA SER A 767 18.74 18.59 -22.37
C SER A 767 17.79 18.13 -23.47
N PRO A 768 18.05 18.45 -24.76
CA PRO A 768 17.20 18.02 -25.86
C PRO A 768 17.23 16.49 -26.06
N ASN A 769 16.27 15.94 -26.82
CA ASN A 769 16.30 14.51 -27.19
C ASN A 769 17.57 14.13 -27.96
N ASN A 770 18.07 15.03 -28.83
CA ASN A 770 19.37 14.91 -29.49
C ASN A 770 20.20 16.18 -29.26
N PRO A 771 21.51 16.08 -29.01
CA PRO A 771 22.35 17.24 -28.65
C PRO A 771 22.40 18.34 -29.72
N LEU A 772 22.31 19.60 -29.28
CA LEU A 772 22.52 20.82 -30.08
C LEU A 772 23.99 21.01 -30.48
N ALA A 773 24.92 20.28 -29.85
CA ALA A 773 26.34 20.24 -30.16
C ALA A 773 26.64 19.91 -31.63
N ALA A 774 25.68 19.31 -32.35
CA ALA A 774 25.74 19.13 -33.80
C ALA A 774 25.94 20.45 -34.59
N PHE A 775 25.57 21.59 -34.01
CA PHE A 775 25.73 22.92 -34.59
C PHE A 775 27.05 23.62 -34.20
N ILE A 776 27.80 23.09 -33.23
CA ILE A 776 29.06 23.70 -32.77
C ILE A 776 30.08 23.72 -33.93
N GLY A 777 30.80 24.84 -34.06
CA GLY A 777 31.75 25.12 -35.13
C GLY A 777 31.14 25.61 -36.43
N GLN A 778 29.81 25.54 -36.59
CA GLN A 778 29.11 26.14 -37.73
C GLN A 778 29.00 27.66 -37.54
N ASP A 779 28.88 28.41 -38.64
CA ASP A 779 28.61 29.84 -38.57
C ASP A 779 27.16 30.08 -38.12
N LEU A 780 26.96 31.01 -37.19
CA LEU A 780 25.64 31.43 -36.71
C LEU A 780 24.79 32.06 -37.82
N SER A 781 25.42 32.70 -38.81
CA SER A 781 24.71 33.36 -39.90
C SER A 781 24.09 32.36 -40.87
N GLY A 782 22.89 32.67 -41.34
CA GLY A 782 22.14 31.81 -42.24
C GLY A 782 20.68 31.73 -41.87
N THR A 783 19.96 30.86 -42.58
CA THR A 783 18.56 30.58 -42.28
C THR A 783 18.48 29.42 -41.30
N TRP A 784 17.89 29.69 -40.13
CA TRP A 784 17.50 28.69 -39.15
C TRP A 784 16.02 28.39 -39.32
N ARG A 785 15.65 27.12 -39.22
CA ARG A 785 14.28 26.64 -39.36
C ARG A 785 13.92 25.79 -38.17
N ILE A 786 12.74 26.01 -37.61
CA ILE A 786 12.13 25.04 -36.70
C ILE A 786 10.91 24.41 -37.37
N THR A 787 10.81 23.09 -37.24
CA THR A 787 9.66 22.29 -37.68
C THR A 787 8.96 21.77 -36.44
N ALA A 788 7.65 22.03 -36.33
CA ALA A 788 6.79 21.54 -35.25
C ALA A 788 5.74 20.61 -35.85
N SER A 789 5.62 19.38 -35.36
CA SER A 789 4.55 18.45 -35.75
C SER A 789 3.79 17.91 -34.55
N ASP A 790 2.50 17.69 -34.75
CA ASP A 790 1.64 16.90 -33.88
C ASP A 790 1.45 15.51 -34.49
N ASN A 791 1.61 14.47 -33.69
CA ASN A 791 1.62 13.07 -34.11
C ASN A 791 0.47 12.25 -33.50
N ALA A 792 -0.50 12.91 -32.86
CA ALA A 792 -1.77 12.32 -32.47
C ALA A 792 -2.93 13.26 -32.85
N SER A 793 -4.17 12.79 -32.69
CA SER A 793 -5.37 13.55 -33.02
C SER A 793 -6.05 14.11 -31.78
N SER A 794 -6.73 15.25 -31.93
CA SER A 794 -7.68 15.89 -30.99
C SER A 794 -7.12 17.08 -30.22
N ASP A 795 -5.82 17.32 -30.29
CA ASP A 795 -5.16 18.39 -29.57
C ASP A 795 -4.73 19.49 -30.55
N LEU A 796 -4.78 20.73 -30.09
CA LEU A 796 -4.45 21.88 -30.90
C LEU A 796 -3.49 22.78 -30.15
N GLY A 797 -2.62 23.42 -30.91
CA GLY A 797 -1.72 24.40 -30.33
C GLY A 797 -1.05 25.32 -31.31
N THR A 798 -0.11 26.08 -30.79
CA THR A 798 0.54 27.18 -31.49
C THR A 798 1.98 27.30 -31.00
N LEU A 799 2.93 27.29 -31.94
CA LEU A 799 4.29 27.73 -31.69
C LEU A 799 4.28 29.25 -31.60
N THR A 800 4.34 29.79 -30.39
CA THR A 800 4.23 31.22 -30.15
C THR A 800 5.57 31.93 -30.33
N GLU A 801 6.65 31.33 -29.84
CA GLU A 801 8.00 31.89 -29.89
C GLU A 801 9.05 30.77 -29.88
N TRP A 802 10.14 30.99 -30.61
CA TRP A 802 11.37 30.24 -30.46
C TRP A 802 12.56 31.17 -30.61
N CYS A 803 13.60 30.96 -29.82
CA CYS A 803 14.83 31.77 -29.89
C CYS A 803 16.08 30.92 -29.87
N LEU A 804 17.08 31.35 -30.62
CA LEU A 804 18.45 30.86 -30.49
C LEU A 804 19.17 31.68 -29.42
N ALA A 805 19.85 30.99 -28.53
CA ALA A 805 20.75 31.54 -27.51
C ALA A 805 22.19 31.11 -27.82
N PRO A 806 22.85 31.71 -28.82
CA PRO A 806 24.19 31.30 -29.21
C PRO A 806 25.25 31.86 -28.26
N ALA A 807 26.20 31.03 -27.84
CA ALA A 807 27.51 31.52 -27.44
C ALA A 807 28.42 31.49 -28.67
N SER A 808 29.02 32.64 -28.98
CA SER A 808 30.00 32.76 -30.06
C SER A 808 31.30 33.29 -29.51
N ASN A 809 32.42 32.81 -30.07
CA ASN A 809 33.72 33.45 -29.87
C ASN A 809 33.75 34.79 -30.62
N LEU A 810 33.00 35.78 -30.13
CA LEU A 810 33.19 37.15 -30.56
C LEU A 810 34.48 37.66 -29.89
N ALA A 811 35.53 37.81 -30.70
CA ALA A 811 36.62 38.69 -30.33
C ALA A 811 36.00 40.06 -29.98
N ALA A 812 36.36 40.60 -28.81
CA ALA A 812 35.92 41.92 -28.38
C ALA A 812 36.01 42.92 -29.54
N PRO A 813 35.05 43.85 -29.71
CA PRO A 813 35.17 44.88 -30.72
C PRO A 813 36.47 45.63 -30.47
N ILE A 814 37.41 45.49 -31.41
CA ILE A 814 38.59 46.33 -31.48
C ILE A 814 38.03 47.71 -31.77
N PHE A 815 38.03 48.59 -30.77
CA PHE A 815 37.75 50.01 -30.99
C PHE A 815 38.74 50.51 -32.03
N LEU A 816 38.23 50.79 -33.22
CA LEU A 816 38.96 51.44 -34.30
C LEU A 816 38.85 52.96 -34.11
N ASP A 817 39.37 53.47 -33.00
CA ASP A 817 39.76 54.86 -32.88
C ASP A 817 41.24 54.94 -32.51
N GLY A 818 42.05 55.16 -33.53
CA GLY A 818 43.47 55.38 -33.37
C GLY A 818 43.74 56.59 -32.47
N PHE A 819 44.34 56.33 -31.31
CA PHE A 819 45.27 57.23 -30.66
C PHE A 819 46.36 56.41 -29.97
N GLU A 820 47.41 56.06 -30.71
CA GLU A 820 48.72 55.95 -30.09
C GLU A 820 49.20 57.37 -29.78
N SER A 821 49.40 57.65 -28.50
CA SER A 821 50.42 58.61 -28.10
C SER A 821 51.15 58.10 -26.88
N GLY A 822 52.46 57.91 -27.04
CA GLY A 822 53.41 58.06 -25.93
C GLY A 822 54.03 56.78 -25.39
N ASN A 823 54.90 56.18 -26.17
CA ASN A 823 56.01 55.38 -25.64
C ASN A 823 56.99 56.31 -24.91
N MET A 824 57.09 56.23 -23.58
CA MET A 824 58.28 56.48 -22.74
C MET A 824 57.99 55.77 -21.40
N GLY A 825 58.70 54.73 -20.96
CA GLY A 825 60.14 54.60 -20.89
C GLY A 825 60.59 54.96 -19.47
N ALA A 826 61.26 54.00 -18.82
CA ALA A 826 62.20 54.15 -17.70
C ALA A 826 61.73 53.97 -16.23
N TRP A 827 62.16 52.81 -15.70
CA TRP A 827 63.04 52.63 -14.54
C TRP A 827 62.53 52.88 -13.11
N THR A 828 62.64 51.80 -12.32
CA THR A 828 62.90 51.82 -10.89
C THR A 828 64.22 52.55 -10.56
N SER A 829 64.21 53.42 -9.55
CA SER A 829 65.22 53.42 -8.48
C SER A 829 64.81 54.37 -7.34
N THR A 830 64.87 53.86 -6.12
CA THR A 830 65.16 54.66 -4.93
C THR A 830 66.68 54.91 -4.88
N LEU A 831 67.07 56.17 -4.63
CA LEU A 831 68.43 56.68 -4.36
C LEU A 831 69.23 55.81 -3.36
N PRO A 832 70.58 55.90 -3.28
CA PRO A 832 71.54 56.79 -3.97
C PRO A 832 72.59 56.09 -4.86
#